data_AF-A0ABD2PZD0-F1
#
_entry.id   AF-A0ABD2PZD0-F1
#
_cell.length_a   1.000
_cell.length_b   1.000
_cell.length_c   1.000
_cell.angle_alpha   90.00
_cell.angle_beta   90.00
_cell.angle_gamma   90.00
#
_symmetry.space_group_name_H-M   'P 1'
#
loop_
_entity.id
_entity.type
_entity.pdbx_description
1 polymer ?
#
loop_
_entity_poly.entity_id
_entity_poly.type
_entity_poly.pdbx_seq_one_letter_code
_entity_poly.pdbx_strand_id
1 'polypeptide(L)'
;MEPPVEINMEGMSLDEKCNILYEENKKLKIDLSSLQLSNRSLVNQNRDVKKKVMDYRLQISDLEGRLKKLESVSQDLVDAQNQCESMRIALDKAETSVSSIEYRATQAEEKLQKKERDHEKVNAALKEMEDRLKTVSGERESLSQKTAKLEADLSEALNQVKDFDKCKQQLGAKTELLDKLLSSSGTESSDISAENSAALAAANSYFQQQQAQLEQELTDTQSQLKHALENVNTTTSSLTELQTQFDAVQKEQKELTEKCQSQETKIKDLTAQQKKMKDARIIGPAMPPWIAGAEKKSRPEQPTEQSTMQTLENDDSTTLKNKILNLEKQVNELNNLLTYREDVILRIHEEISKKASQLEALEVERSSLKAQVEIMKKESGNKRGAPEVEKKDKKEKKETPDNGAQIAELEAECERLRAKRDREYQRRKRVEAELDEFEQEINKQREKLKQMEEAMEKRKNAPTAAGDKDEKSKIAALQSTLSQLRMDNEAKRSEMFDLRSKFEDKCNAFDKISGEMKRKEAKSSELEQKLHGTEEELEQTKKDLEFVRCQVVRGGPEVQRLQGDVKTLETSNAFLKAELEGTKEQLLQVQENLEPKVSYVKIAPQDQEELDVVCRKLTELERLYSQSQQANHSKETENGNLKVKMEESETRIKSLEEEVKELQAAGGKKRKREEEAAAADTKRSRRSRFEEDDSSTTYCSNCAKTRAKLIETESQLKAALERESSLRSQLKDFKAAGGKAGETQSQLTTHRRNLKLTCEAAERLLSALGPSMYDDPAWRKIVQSLRAGWNTGKPVKVGVDRMGNKYFEQPINPASQQRHASRSQRYVLLPEQSELDQPWMSLSGNLPNVPNEWNMWLRHQREQPPTEEEIAKNEKMIQTRRERGRLFEEQHEKERREMIERGELHEDDQSEEKRNAFPVYKDVELRAGDGSIDDRTAGRAGLRQVEEEKK
;
A
#
# COMPACT_ATOMS: atom_id res chain seq x y z
N MET A 1 36.55 19.98 -89.16
CA MET A 1 37.78 19.67 -89.89
C MET A 1 37.57 20.18 -91.31
N GLU A 2 38.23 21.27 -91.67
CA GLU A 2 38.33 21.67 -93.09
C GLU A 2 39.13 20.60 -93.84
N PRO A 3 38.82 20.33 -95.13
CA PRO A 3 39.57 19.38 -95.93
C PRO A 3 41.03 19.83 -96.07
N PRO A 4 42.00 18.90 -96.14
CA PRO A 4 43.39 19.26 -96.32
C PRO A 4 43.53 19.97 -97.68
N VAL A 5 44.07 21.20 -97.65
CA VAL A 5 44.42 21.95 -98.86
C VAL A 5 45.50 21.16 -99.58
N GLU A 6 45.18 20.53 -100.71
CA GLU A 6 46.16 19.86 -101.56
C GLU A 6 47.12 20.89 -102.15
N ILE A 7 48.31 21.00 -101.57
CA ILE A 7 49.38 21.85 -102.11
C ILE A 7 49.98 21.12 -103.32
N ASN A 8 49.72 21.62 -104.52
CA ASN A 8 50.23 21.05 -105.76
C ASN A 8 51.76 21.23 -105.86
N MET A 9 52.52 20.16 -105.64
CA MET A 9 53.98 20.17 -105.56
C MET A 9 54.69 20.05 -106.93
N GLU A 10 53.95 19.96 -108.04
CA GLU A 10 54.52 19.83 -109.39
C GLU A 10 54.98 21.20 -109.94
N GLY A 11 56.14 21.69 -109.47
CA GLY A 11 56.76 22.93 -109.97
C GLY A 11 57.69 23.65 -108.97
N MET A 12 57.68 23.24 -107.71
CA MET A 12 58.46 23.86 -106.63
C MET A 12 59.90 23.33 -106.56
N SER A 13 60.83 24.19 -106.13
CA SER A 13 62.21 23.79 -105.82
C SER A 13 62.24 22.75 -104.69
N LEU A 14 63.24 21.87 -104.70
CA LEU A 14 63.43 20.87 -103.64
C LEU A 14 63.49 21.51 -102.24
N ASP A 15 64.14 22.67 -102.11
CA ASP A 15 64.24 23.40 -100.84
C ASP A 15 62.88 23.92 -100.36
N GLU A 16 62.01 24.35 -101.28
CA GLU A 16 60.67 24.84 -100.94
C GLU A 16 59.77 23.69 -100.48
N LYS A 17 59.87 22.52 -101.12
CA LYS A 17 59.17 21.30 -100.68
C LYS A 17 59.65 20.83 -99.31
N CYS A 18 60.97 20.85 -99.08
CA CYS A 18 61.55 20.51 -97.78
C CYS A 18 61.07 21.48 -96.68
N ASN A 19 60.96 22.78 -96.96
CA ASN A 19 60.45 23.76 -96.01
C ASN A 19 58.95 23.59 -95.70
N ILE A 20 58.11 23.30 -96.69
CA ILE A 20 56.68 23.02 -96.46
C ILE A 20 56.51 21.77 -95.59
N LEU A 21 57.19 20.67 -95.94
CA LEU A 21 57.14 19.44 -95.15
C LEU A 21 57.68 19.66 -93.73
N TYR A 22 58.69 20.52 -93.55
CA TYR A 22 59.23 20.88 -92.24
C TYR A 22 58.19 21.65 -91.39
N GLU A 23 57.52 22.65 -91.93
CA GLU A 23 56.48 23.40 -91.21
C GLU A 23 55.22 22.57 -90.97
N GLU A 24 54.83 21.67 -91.88
CA GLU A 24 53.76 20.69 -91.64
C GLU A 24 54.13 19.71 -90.51
N ASN A 25 55.36 19.21 -90.50
CA ASN A 25 55.84 18.33 -89.42
C ASN A 25 55.83 19.04 -88.07
N LYS A 26 56.20 20.33 -88.05
CA LYS A 26 56.14 21.19 -86.86
C LYS A 26 54.69 21.42 -86.40
N LYS A 27 53.74 21.67 -87.32
CA LYS A 27 52.31 21.78 -87.01
C LYS A 27 51.77 20.47 -86.43
N LEU A 28 52.06 19.33 -87.06
CA LEU A 28 51.68 18.02 -86.56
C LEU A 28 52.26 17.75 -85.16
N LYS A 29 53.49 18.19 -84.87
CA LYS A 29 54.11 18.06 -83.55
C LYS A 29 53.40 18.90 -82.48
N ILE A 30 52.94 20.10 -82.82
CA ILE A 30 52.14 20.97 -81.95
C ILE A 30 50.75 20.35 -81.71
N ASP A 31 50.10 19.86 -82.77
CA ASP A 31 48.78 19.20 -82.67
C ASP A 31 48.88 17.94 -81.81
N LEU A 32 49.91 17.11 -82.01
CA LEU A 32 50.17 15.92 -81.20
C LEU A 32 50.40 16.28 -79.73
N SER A 33 51.16 17.34 -79.44
CA SER A 33 51.36 17.84 -78.08
C SER A 33 50.06 18.36 -77.44
N SER A 34 49.22 19.04 -78.22
CA SER A 34 47.91 19.56 -77.77
C SER A 34 46.92 18.43 -77.48
N LEU A 35 46.89 17.41 -78.33
CA LEU A 35 46.11 16.18 -78.10
C LEU A 35 46.62 15.42 -76.87
N GLN A 36 47.93 15.36 -76.64
CA GLN A 36 48.50 14.75 -75.44
C GLN A 36 48.07 15.48 -74.16
N LEU A 37 48.06 16.82 -74.16
CA LEU A 37 47.57 17.62 -73.02
C LEU A 37 46.07 17.43 -72.79
N SER A 38 45.27 17.42 -73.86
CA SER A 38 43.83 17.15 -73.79
C SER A 38 43.53 15.76 -73.23
N ASN A 39 44.20 14.72 -73.74
CA ASN A 39 44.07 13.36 -73.21
C ASN A 39 44.47 13.28 -71.74
N ARG A 40 45.55 13.96 -71.33
CA ARG A 40 45.96 14.01 -69.92
C ARG A 40 44.89 14.68 -69.04
N SER A 41 44.25 15.74 -69.52
CA SER A 41 43.13 16.40 -68.84
C SER A 41 41.91 15.48 -68.70
N LEU A 42 41.50 14.81 -69.78
CA LEU A 42 40.38 13.85 -69.76
C LEU A 42 40.65 12.66 -68.83
N VAL A 43 41.89 12.15 -68.79
CA VAL A 43 42.28 11.09 -67.85
C VAL A 43 42.14 11.55 -66.40
N ASN A 44 42.53 12.80 -66.09
CA ASN A 44 42.36 13.36 -64.76
C ASN A 44 40.87 13.53 -64.41
N GLN A 45 40.05 14.07 -65.32
CA GLN A 45 38.61 14.18 -65.12
C GLN A 45 37.95 12.82 -64.88
N ASN A 46 38.32 11.79 -65.65
CA ASN A 46 37.84 10.43 -65.45
C ASN A 46 38.25 9.86 -64.09
N ARG A 47 39.47 10.17 -63.61
CA ARG A 47 39.92 9.78 -62.27
C ARG A 47 39.08 10.43 -61.17
N ASP A 48 38.75 11.71 -61.32
CA ASP A 48 37.93 12.44 -60.36
C ASP A 48 36.48 11.95 -60.34
N VAL A 49 35.89 11.70 -61.52
CA VAL A 49 34.56 11.09 -61.63
C VAL A 49 34.54 9.70 -61.00
N LYS A 50 35.56 8.87 -61.25
CA LYS A 50 35.68 7.54 -60.63
C LYS A 50 35.74 7.63 -59.11
N LYS A 51 36.46 8.62 -58.57
CA LYS A 51 36.51 8.89 -57.12
C LYS A 51 35.12 9.27 -56.58
N LYS A 52 34.43 10.21 -57.23
CA LYS A 52 33.05 10.59 -56.84
C LYS A 52 32.08 9.42 -56.87
N VAL A 53 32.15 8.58 -57.91
CA VAL A 53 31.31 7.36 -57.99
C VAL A 53 31.61 6.39 -56.86
N MET A 54 32.87 6.24 -56.46
CA MET A 54 33.25 5.41 -55.32
C MET A 54 32.71 5.99 -54.00
N ASP A 55 32.81 7.31 -53.81
CA ASP A 55 32.28 8.00 -52.63
C ASP A 55 30.75 7.84 -52.54
N TYR A 56 30.03 8.00 -53.66
CA TYR A 56 28.58 7.78 -53.70
C TYR A 56 28.18 6.32 -53.44
N ARG A 57 28.95 5.34 -53.94
CA ARG A 57 28.70 3.92 -53.63
C ARG A 57 28.84 3.64 -52.14
N LEU A 58 29.84 4.24 -51.48
CA LEU A 58 30.04 4.08 -50.05
C LEU A 58 28.89 4.73 -49.26
N GLN A 59 28.43 5.91 -49.68
CA GLN A 59 27.27 6.57 -49.07
C GLN A 59 25.99 5.75 -49.22
N ILE A 60 25.74 5.17 -50.40
CA ILE A 60 24.59 4.29 -50.62
C ILE A 60 24.65 3.07 -49.69
N SER A 61 25.82 2.44 -49.57
CA SER A 61 26.00 1.30 -48.66
C SER A 61 25.76 1.67 -47.19
N ASP A 62 26.17 2.87 -46.75
CA ASP A 62 25.88 3.36 -45.40
C ASP A 62 24.37 3.59 -45.18
N LEU A 63 23.70 4.22 -46.16
CA LEU A 63 22.26 4.45 -46.12
C LEU A 63 21.46 3.14 -46.09
N GLU A 64 21.85 2.15 -46.90
CA GLU A 64 21.25 0.80 -46.87
C GLU A 64 21.44 0.12 -45.50
N GLY A 65 22.62 0.28 -44.89
CA GLY A 65 22.90 -0.22 -43.54
C GLY A 65 22.03 0.45 -42.47
N ARG A 66 21.83 1.76 -42.57
CA ARG A 66 20.93 2.52 -41.69
C ARG A 66 19.46 2.13 -41.88
N LEU A 67 19.04 1.89 -43.12
CA LEU A 67 17.67 1.47 -43.44
C LEU A 67 17.36 0.10 -42.83
N LYS A 68 18.27 -0.88 -42.92
CA LYS A 68 18.11 -2.19 -42.24
C LYS A 68 18.00 -2.07 -40.71
N LYS A 69 18.76 -1.16 -40.10
CA LYS A 69 18.65 -0.89 -38.66
C LYS A 69 17.30 -0.25 -38.29
N LEU A 70 16.76 0.61 -39.15
CA LEU A 70 15.43 1.17 -38.95
C LEU A 70 14.34 0.10 -39.10
N GLU A 71 14.48 -0.80 -40.07
CA GLU A 71 13.57 -1.95 -40.23
C GLU A 71 13.59 -2.88 -39.00
N SER A 72 14.77 -3.17 -38.44
CA SER A 72 14.86 -3.97 -37.21
C SER A 72 14.21 -3.27 -36.02
N VAL A 73 14.45 -1.97 -35.84
CA VAL A 73 13.81 -1.18 -34.76
C VAL A 73 12.30 -1.11 -34.96
N SER A 74 11.82 -1.01 -36.21
CA SER A 74 10.39 -1.05 -36.52
C SER A 74 9.77 -2.39 -36.12
N GLN A 75 10.48 -3.50 -36.34
CA GLN A 75 10.01 -4.82 -35.93
C GLN A 75 9.98 -4.96 -34.40
N ASP A 76 11.02 -4.51 -33.70
CA ASP A 76 11.07 -4.51 -32.24
C ASP A 76 9.92 -3.69 -31.63
N LEU A 77 9.56 -2.56 -32.27
CA LEU A 77 8.44 -1.71 -31.85
C LEU A 77 7.09 -2.43 -32.01
N VAL A 78 6.90 -3.16 -33.11
CA VAL A 78 5.70 -3.98 -33.33
C VAL A 78 5.60 -5.09 -32.30
N ASP A 79 6.69 -5.77 -31.97
CA ASP A 79 6.71 -6.83 -30.97
C ASP A 79 6.42 -6.28 -29.56
N ALA A 80 6.98 -5.12 -29.21
CA ALA A 80 6.66 -4.41 -27.97
C ALA A 80 5.18 -4.00 -27.90
N GLN A 81 4.61 -3.53 -29.02
CA GLN A 81 3.19 -3.18 -29.11
C GLN A 81 2.29 -4.41 -28.89
N ASN A 82 2.65 -5.57 -29.47
CA ASN A 82 1.93 -6.83 -29.24
C ASN A 82 2.01 -7.30 -27.78
N GLN A 83 3.16 -7.09 -27.12
CA GLN A 83 3.32 -7.39 -25.70
C GLN A 83 2.44 -6.47 -24.82
N CYS A 84 2.39 -5.17 -25.12
CA CYS A 84 1.51 -4.22 -24.43
C CYS A 84 0.03 -4.60 -24.57
N GLU A 85 -0.42 -5.00 -25.76
CA GLU A 85 -1.80 -5.43 -25.97
C GLU A 85 -2.12 -6.73 -25.21
N SER A 86 -1.17 -7.66 -25.16
CA SER A 86 -1.31 -8.88 -24.36
C SER A 86 -1.44 -8.59 -22.86
N MET A 87 -0.66 -7.63 -22.36
CA MET A 87 -0.77 -7.16 -20.97
C MET A 87 -2.10 -6.44 -20.71
N ARG A 88 -2.59 -5.65 -21.66
CA ARG A 88 -3.89 -4.97 -21.56
C ARG A 88 -5.04 -5.98 -21.41
N ILE A 89 -5.07 -7.01 -22.26
CA ILE A 89 -6.06 -8.09 -22.16
C ILE A 89 -5.96 -8.84 -20.83
N ALA A 90 -4.74 -9.03 -20.30
CA ALA A 90 -4.55 -9.64 -18.99
C ALA A 90 -5.06 -8.74 -17.84
N LEU A 91 -4.90 -7.42 -17.97
CA LEU A 91 -5.42 -6.44 -17.02
C LEU A 91 -6.95 -6.43 -17.02
N ASP A 92 -7.60 -6.40 -18.18
CA ASP A 92 -9.07 -6.46 -18.29
C ASP A 92 -9.64 -7.74 -17.65
N LYS A 93 -8.94 -8.88 -17.80
CA LYS A 93 -9.30 -10.14 -17.12
C LYS A 93 -9.11 -10.06 -15.60
N ALA A 94 -8.09 -9.35 -15.13
CA ALA A 94 -7.88 -9.13 -13.70
C ALA A 94 -8.96 -8.20 -13.14
N GLU A 95 -9.28 -7.10 -13.83
CA GLU A 95 -10.33 -6.16 -13.44
C GLU A 95 -11.69 -6.85 -13.31
N THR A 96 -12.09 -7.65 -14.32
CA THR A 96 -13.34 -8.43 -14.25
C THR A 96 -13.35 -9.45 -13.10
N SER A 97 -12.20 -10.06 -12.78
CA SER A 97 -12.07 -10.93 -11.61
C SER A 97 -12.19 -10.15 -10.30
N VAL A 98 -11.61 -8.95 -10.21
CA VAL A 98 -11.71 -8.07 -9.03
C VAL A 98 -13.16 -7.63 -8.82
N SER A 99 -13.87 -7.18 -9.86
CA SER A 99 -15.28 -6.81 -9.75
C SER A 99 -16.16 -7.99 -9.28
N SER A 100 -15.85 -9.22 -9.70
CA SER A 100 -16.54 -10.41 -9.19
C SER A 100 -16.26 -10.68 -7.71
N ILE A 101 -15.02 -10.46 -7.26
CA ILE A 101 -14.62 -10.60 -5.86
C ILE A 101 -15.28 -9.51 -5.00
N GLU A 102 -15.30 -8.26 -5.46
CA GLU A 102 -15.98 -7.15 -4.79
C GLU A 102 -17.48 -7.43 -4.61
N TYR A 103 -18.14 -7.92 -5.67
CA TYR A 103 -19.54 -8.33 -5.59
C TYR A 103 -19.78 -9.47 -4.58
N ARG A 104 -18.84 -10.41 -4.45
CA ARG A 104 -18.92 -11.47 -3.44
C ARG A 104 -18.66 -10.94 -2.02
N ALA A 105 -17.79 -9.94 -1.88
CA ALA A 105 -17.52 -9.29 -0.61
C ALA A 105 -18.75 -8.51 -0.11
N THR A 106 -19.41 -7.73 -0.98
CA THR A 106 -20.65 -7.01 -0.60
C THR A 106 -21.77 -7.97 -0.20
N GLN A 107 -21.96 -9.09 -0.90
CA GLN A 107 -22.90 -10.12 -0.45
C GLN A 107 -22.54 -10.75 0.90
N ALA A 108 -21.25 -10.85 1.23
CA ALA A 108 -20.81 -11.36 2.53
C ALA A 108 -21.06 -10.33 3.64
N GLU A 109 -20.83 -9.05 3.36
CA GLU A 109 -21.15 -7.93 4.27
C GLU A 109 -22.65 -7.86 4.58
N GLU A 110 -23.52 -7.98 3.58
CA GLU A 110 -24.98 -8.02 3.80
C GLU A 110 -25.40 -9.18 4.72
N LYS A 111 -24.78 -10.36 4.55
CA LYS A 111 -25.02 -11.52 5.42
C LYS A 111 -24.50 -11.29 6.83
N LEU A 112 -23.34 -10.64 6.98
CA LEU A 112 -22.81 -10.26 8.29
C LEU A 112 -23.74 -9.28 9.01
N GLN A 113 -24.20 -8.24 8.33
CA GLN A 113 -25.18 -7.29 8.89
C GLN A 113 -26.48 -7.97 9.32
N LYS A 114 -26.97 -8.96 8.56
CA LYS A 114 -28.12 -9.76 8.98
C LYS A 114 -27.81 -10.54 10.27
N LYS A 115 -26.64 -11.18 10.35
CA LYS A 115 -26.22 -11.91 11.54
C LYS A 115 -25.99 -11.01 12.76
N GLU A 116 -25.48 -9.80 12.57
CA GLU A 116 -25.33 -8.80 13.64
C GLU A 116 -26.70 -8.40 14.20
N ARG A 117 -27.68 -8.12 13.34
CA ARG A 117 -29.06 -7.86 13.76
C ARG A 117 -29.69 -9.03 14.49
N ASP A 118 -29.45 -10.26 14.05
CA ASP A 118 -29.94 -11.45 14.74
C ASP A 118 -29.25 -11.63 16.11
N HIS A 119 -27.95 -11.30 16.21
CA HIS A 119 -27.21 -11.34 17.47
C HIS A 119 -27.72 -10.27 18.46
N GLU A 120 -28.03 -9.06 17.99
CA GLU A 120 -28.66 -8.01 18.80
C GLU A 120 -30.02 -8.46 19.36
N LYS A 121 -30.85 -9.12 18.55
CA LYS A 121 -32.14 -9.69 19.02
C LYS A 121 -31.93 -10.76 20.09
N VAL A 122 -30.96 -11.66 19.90
CA VAL A 122 -30.63 -12.69 20.89
C VAL A 122 -30.15 -12.04 22.20
N ASN A 123 -29.30 -11.02 22.13
CA ASN A 123 -28.83 -10.30 23.31
C ASN A 123 -29.96 -9.56 24.04
N ALA A 124 -30.92 -8.99 23.31
CA ALA A 124 -32.10 -8.38 23.91
C ALA A 124 -32.98 -9.42 24.65
N ALA A 125 -33.23 -10.58 24.02
CA ALA A 125 -33.98 -11.66 24.65
C ALA A 125 -33.26 -12.24 25.89
N LEU A 126 -31.92 -12.33 25.84
CA LEU A 126 -31.12 -12.80 26.96
C LEU A 126 -31.20 -11.83 28.14
N LYS A 127 -31.16 -10.51 27.88
CA LYS A 127 -31.35 -9.48 28.90
C LYS A 127 -32.75 -9.53 29.53
N GLU A 128 -33.79 -9.73 28.72
CA GLU A 128 -35.16 -9.91 29.24
C GLU A 128 -35.26 -11.13 30.16
N MET A 129 -34.65 -12.25 29.78
CA MET A 129 -34.62 -13.45 30.61
C MET A 129 -33.84 -13.24 31.90
N GLU A 130 -32.72 -12.50 31.88
CA GLU A 130 -31.97 -12.12 33.09
C GLU A 130 -32.81 -11.26 34.04
N ASP A 131 -33.54 -10.28 33.51
CA ASP A 131 -34.39 -9.40 34.31
C ASP A 131 -35.57 -10.17 34.92
N ARG A 132 -36.17 -11.11 34.17
CA ARG A 132 -37.17 -12.05 34.71
C ARG A 132 -36.60 -12.92 35.83
N LEU A 133 -35.36 -13.40 35.67
CA LEU A 133 -34.68 -14.22 36.67
C LEU A 133 -34.42 -13.43 37.97
N LYS A 134 -34.04 -12.16 37.86
CA LYS A 134 -33.90 -11.26 39.02
C LYS A 134 -35.23 -11.07 39.75
N THR A 135 -36.32 -10.84 39.02
CA THR A 135 -37.65 -10.69 39.62
C THR A 135 -38.06 -11.95 40.38
N VAL A 136 -37.95 -13.13 39.74
CA VAL A 136 -38.27 -14.41 40.39
C VAL A 136 -37.36 -14.70 41.59
N SER A 137 -36.08 -14.33 41.52
CA SER A 137 -35.17 -14.46 42.66
C SER A 137 -35.60 -13.56 43.83
N GLY A 138 -36.00 -12.32 43.56
CA GLY A 138 -36.52 -11.40 44.58
C GLY A 138 -37.83 -11.90 45.20
N GLU A 139 -38.74 -12.45 44.40
CA GLU A 139 -39.97 -13.09 44.89
C GLU A 139 -39.66 -14.29 45.79
N ARG A 140 -38.70 -15.14 45.39
CA ARG A 140 -38.23 -16.29 46.19
C ARG A 140 -37.67 -15.84 47.54
N GLU A 141 -36.85 -14.78 47.59
CA GLU A 141 -36.32 -14.24 48.84
C GLU A 141 -37.44 -13.71 49.75
N SER A 142 -38.41 -12.98 49.18
CA SER A 142 -39.58 -12.48 49.92
C SER A 142 -40.43 -13.63 50.50
N LEU A 143 -40.68 -14.67 49.71
CA LEU A 143 -41.36 -15.88 50.17
C LEU A 143 -40.55 -16.58 51.27
N SER A 144 -39.23 -16.73 51.10
CA SER A 144 -38.37 -17.32 52.12
C SER A 144 -38.43 -16.55 53.44
N GLN A 145 -38.44 -15.21 53.41
CA GLN A 145 -38.60 -14.38 54.60
C GLN A 145 -39.98 -14.57 55.26
N LYS A 146 -41.06 -14.63 54.46
CA LYS A 146 -42.41 -14.94 54.99
C LYS A 146 -42.47 -16.32 55.63
N THR A 147 -41.80 -17.31 55.04
CA THR A 147 -41.79 -18.68 55.55
C THR A 147 -41.02 -18.74 56.88
N ALA A 148 -39.86 -18.09 56.95
CA ALA A 148 -39.09 -17.96 58.20
C ALA A 148 -39.88 -17.23 59.30
N LYS A 149 -40.66 -16.21 58.94
CA LYS A 149 -41.56 -15.53 59.90
C LYS A 149 -42.64 -16.46 60.43
N LEU A 150 -43.32 -17.20 59.53
CA LEU A 150 -44.34 -18.16 59.93
C LEU A 150 -43.77 -19.28 60.80
N GLU A 151 -42.55 -19.75 60.54
CA GLU A 151 -41.85 -20.71 61.39
C GLU A 151 -41.55 -20.15 62.79
N ALA A 152 -41.19 -18.87 62.88
CA ALA A 152 -40.99 -18.18 64.16
C ALA A 152 -42.32 -18.03 64.93
N ASP A 153 -43.37 -17.56 64.26
CA ASP A 153 -44.71 -17.40 64.85
C ASP A 153 -45.26 -18.76 65.33
N LEU A 154 -45.06 -19.84 64.55
CA LEU A 154 -45.44 -21.20 64.94
C LEU A 154 -44.65 -21.68 66.17
N SER A 155 -43.35 -21.40 66.22
CA SER A 155 -42.50 -21.73 67.37
C SER A 155 -42.94 -21.01 68.64
N GLU A 156 -43.36 -19.74 68.51
CA GLU A 156 -43.93 -18.97 69.61
C GLU A 156 -45.28 -19.54 70.07
N ALA A 157 -46.19 -19.86 69.14
CA ALA A 157 -47.47 -20.49 69.46
C ALA A 157 -47.27 -21.84 70.17
N LEU A 158 -46.32 -22.66 69.72
CA LEU A 158 -45.96 -23.92 70.39
C LEU A 158 -45.44 -23.71 71.82
N ASN A 159 -44.71 -22.62 72.08
CA ASN A 159 -44.30 -22.26 73.44
C ASN A 159 -45.49 -21.81 74.29
N GLN A 160 -46.42 -21.02 73.73
CA GLN A 160 -47.64 -20.63 74.43
C GLN A 160 -48.51 -21.85 74.78
N VAL A 161 -48.60 -22.86 73.92
CA VAL A 161 -49.28 -24.13 74.23
C VAL A 161 -48.66 -24.82 75.45
N LYS A 162 -47.32 -24.83 75.59
CA LYS A 162 -46.66 -25.36 76.78
C LYS A 162 -47.02 -24.58 78.04
N ASP A 163 -47.20 -23.25 77.94
CA ASP A 163 -47.67 -22.43 79.05
C ASP A 163 -49.14 -22.71 79.40
N PHE A 164 -49.99 -22.98 78.41
CA PHE A 164 -51.36 -23.43 78.63
C PHE A 164 -51.41 -24.80 79.31
N ASP A 165 -50.54 -25.75 78.94
CA ASP A 165 -50.44 -27.05 79.63
C ASP A 165 -50.04 -26.89 81.10
N LYS A 166 -49.13 -25.97 81.39
CA LYS A 166 -48.76 -25.59 82.77
C LYS A 166 -49.95 -24.97 83.52
N CYS A 167 -50.71 -24.11 82.86
CA CYS A 167 -51.92 -23.51 83.41
C CYS A 167 -53.00 -24.56 83.67
N LYS A 168 -53.16 -25.52 82.75
CA LYS A 168 -54.09 -26.67 82.87
C LYS A 168 -53.70 -27.58 84.03
N GLN A 169 -52.41 -27.84 84.26
CA GLN A 169 -51.94 -28.56 85.44
C GLN A 169 -52.26 -27.81 86.74
N GLN A 170 -52.08 -26.48 86.77
CA GLN A 170 -52.48 -25.65 87.90
C GLN A 170 -54.00 -25.65 88.12
N LEU A 171 -54.77 -25.64 87.04
CA LEU A 171 -56.23 -25.68 87.09
C LEU A 171 -56.71 -27.04 87.59
N GLY A 172 -56.12 -28.15 87.12
CA GLY A 172 -56.38 -29.49 87.66
C GLY A 172 -56.10 -29.57 89.17
N ALA A 173 -54.98 -29.00 89.63
CA ALA A 173 -54.67 -28.94 91.07
C ALA A 173 -55.69 -28.07 91.86
N LYS A 174 -56.24 -27.01 91.25
CA LYS A 174 -57.30 -26.19 91.83
C LYS A 174 -58.68 -26.85 91.77
N THR A 175 -58.98 -27.61 90.72
CA THR A 175 -60.21 -28.41 90.61
C THR A 175 -60.21 -29.53 91.63
N GLU A 176 -59.06 -30.18 91.89
CA GLU A 176 -58.92 -31.13 93.01
C GLU A 176 -59.11 -30.46 94.39
N LEU A 177 -58.78 -29.17 94.53
CA LEU A 177 -59.09 -28.38 95.73
C LEU A 177 -60.59 -28.01 95.81
N LEU A 178 -61.21 -27.72 94.66
CA LEU A 178 -62.64 -27.44 94.55
C LEU A 178 -63.50 -28.69 94.76
N ASP A 179 -63.09 -29.87 94.30
CA ASP A 179 -63.78 -31.14 94.57
C ASP A 179 -63.67 -31.52 96.06
N LYS A 180 -62.57 -31.16 96.71
CA LYS A 180 -62.44 -31.22 98.18
C LYS A 180 -63.38 -30.23 98.89
N LEU A 181 -63.69 -29.08 98.29
CA LEU A 181 -64.65 -28.09 98.80
C LEU A 181 -66.11 -28.46 98.48
N LEU A 182 -66.40 -29.03 97.31
CA LEU A 182 -67.71 -29.51 96.88
C LEU A 182 -68.14 -30.77 97.64
N SER A 183 -67.18 -31.58 98.10
CA SER A 183 -67.42 -32.63 99.09
C SER A 183 -67.84 -32.08 100.47
N SER A 184 -67.78 -30.74 100.68
CA SER A 184 -68.09 -30.07 101.95
C SER A 184 -69.23 -29.04 101.88
N SER A 185 -69.86 -28.82 100.74
CA SER A 185 -71.01 -27.92 100.63
C SER A 185 -72.08 -28.51 99.73
N GLY A 186 -73.00 -29.24 100.35
CA GLY A 186 -74.29 -29.51 99.75
C GLY A 186 -75.19 -28.28 99.74
N THR A 187 -76.29 -28.43 99.00
CA THR A 187 -77.56 -27.67 99.02
C THR A 187 -77.67 -26.37 98.20
N GLU A 188 -78.54 -26.48 97.18
CA GLU A 188 -79.69 -25.60 96.85
C GLU A 188 -79.65 -24.63 95.66
N SER A 189 -80.87 -24.51 95.06
CA SER A 189 -81.41 -23.48 94.15
C SER A 189 -80.88 -23.55 92.69
N SER A 190 -81.66 -23.88 91.65
CA SER A 190 -82.97 -23.39 91.15
C SER A 190 -83.00 -21.88 90.89
N ASP A 191 -82.63 -21.47 89.67
CA ASP A 191 -83.20 -20.32 88.92
C ASP A 191 -82.32 -19.94 87.70
N ILE A 192 -82.47 -20.61 86.55
CA ILE A 192 -81.88 -20.14 85.27
C ILE A 192 -82.81 -20.46 84.10
N SER A 193 -83.90 -19.71 83.96
CA SER A 193 -84.84 -19.83 82.83
C SER A 193 -84.97 -18.54 82.00
N ALA A 194 -84.18 -17.50 82.27
CA ALA A 194 -84.22 -16.23 81.52
C ALA A 194 -82.97 -15.97 80.63
N GLU A 195 -81.81 -16.57 80.93
CA GLU A 195 -80.57 -16.38 80.14
C GLU A 195 -80.55 -17.15 78.80
N ASN A 196 -81.32 -18.23 78.68
CA ASN A 196 -81.33 -19.06 77.46
C ASN A 196 -81.96 -18.35 76.25
N SER A 197 -82.81 -17.33 76.47
CA SER A 197 -83.42 -16.55 75.39
C SER A 197 -82.45 -15.51 74.80
N ALA A 198 -81.57 -14.93 75.62
CA ALA A 198 -80.57 -13.96 75.16
C ALA A 198 -79.37 -14.67 74.49
N ALA A 199 -78.99 -15.85 74.97
CA ALA A 199 -77.96 -16.68 74.36
C ALA A 199 -78.37 -17.19 72.96
N LEU A 200 -79.64 -17.57 72.77
CA LEU A 200 -80.18 -17.96 71.46
C LEU A 200 -80.23 -16.81 70.44
N ALA A 201 -80.55 -15.59 70.89
CA ALA A 201 -80.55 -14.40 70.03
C ALA A 201 -79.13 -13.97 69.63
N ALA A 202 -78.17 -14.05 70.55
CA ALA A 202 -76.75 -13.80 70.27
C ALA A 202 -76.15 -14.85 69.32
N ALA A 203 -76.50 -16.12 69.49
CA ALA A 203 -76.10 -17.19 68.58
C ALA A 203 -76.65 -16.97 67.16
N ASN A 204 -77.92 -16.58 67.01
CA ASN A 204 -78.49 -16.27 65.70
C ASN A 204 -77.83 -15.07 65.02
N SER A 205 -77.48 -14.01 65.76
CA SER A 205 -76.72 -12.88 65.21
C SER A 205 -75.31 -13.28 64.77
N TYR A 206 -74.65 -14.19 65.50
CA TYR A 206 -73.34 -14.72 65.15
C TYR A 206 -73.39 -15.57 63.88
N PHE A 207 -74.38 -16.44 63.73
CA PHE A 207 -74.54 -17.25 62.52
C PHE A 207 -74.90 -16.41 61.29
N GLN A 208 -75.71 -15.35 61.44
CA GLN A 208 -75.99 -14.41 60.34
C GLN A 208 -74.74 -13.64 59.92
N GLN A 209 -73.90 -13.23 60.87
CA GLN A 209 -72.64 -12.56 60.57
C GLN A 209 -71.64 -13.52 59.89
N GLN A 210 -71.58 -14.77 60.34
CA GLN A 210 -70.74 -15.80 59.73
C GLN A 210 -71.22 -16.15 58.31
N GLN A 211 -72.53 -16.18 58.09
CA GLN A 211 -73.12 -16.38 56.76
C GLN A 211 -72.78 -15.21 55.83
N ALA A 212 -72.87 -13.96 56.31
CA ALA A 212 -72.50 -12.78 55.52
C ALA A 212 -70.99 -12.76 55.18
N GLN A 213 -70.12 -13.20 56.09
CA GLN A 213 -68.69 -13.33 55.83
C GLN A 213 -68.39 -14.40 54.78
N LEU A 214 -69.03 -15.57 54.85
CA LEU A 214 -68.87 -16.63 53.86
C LEU A 214 -69.41 -16.22 52.49
N GLU A 215 -70.53 -15.49 52.45
CA GLU A 215 -71.06 -14.92 51.20
C GLU A 215 -70.09 -13.91 50.59
N GLN A 216 -69.44 -13.08 51.41
CA GLN A 216 -68.43 -12.13 50.94
C GLN A 216 -67.16 -12.83 50.43
N GLU A 217 -66.65 -13.83 51.14
CA GLU A 217 -65.54 -14.68 50.67
C GLU A 217 -65.88 -15.42 49.36
N LEU A 218 -67.14 -15.84 49.19
CA LEU A 218 -67.61 -16.44 47.94
C LEU A 218 -67.58 -15.43 46.78
N THR A 219 -67.97 -14.18 47.03
CA THR A 219 -67.90 -13.14 45.99
C THR A 219 -66.45 -12.76 45.64
N ASP A 220 -65.57 -12.69 46.63
CA ASP A 220 -64.15 -12.39 46.42
C ASP A 220 -63.47 -13.51 45.65
N THR A 221 -63.74 -14.78 45.99
CA THR A 221 -63.21 -15.93 45.24
C THR A 221 -63.77 -16.01 43.81
N GLN A 222 -65.05 -15.69 43.59
CA GLN A 222 -65.61 -15.58 42.24
C GLN A 222 -64.92 -14.49 41.40
N SER A 223 -64.59 -13.35 42.00
CA SER A 223 -63.87 -12.27 41.33
C SER A 223 -62.43 -12.67 40.95
N GLN A 224 -61.73 -13.37 41.86
CA GLN A 224 -60.39 -13.91 41.62
C GLN A 224 -60.40 -14.99 40.54
N LEU A 225 -61.41 -15.85 40.52
CA LEU A 225 -61.55 -16.90 39.51
C LEU A 225 -61.80 -16.32 38.12
N LYS A 226 -62.57 -15.23 38.03
CA LYS A 226 -62.79 -14.50 36.77
C LYS A 226 -61.51 -13.86 36.23
N HIS A 227 -60.72 -13.24 37.10
CA HIS A 227 -59.42 -12.67 36.73
C HIS A 227 -58.41 -13.76 36.31
N ALA A 228 -58.41 -14.91 37.00
CA ALA A 228 -57.58 -16.05 36.62
C ALA A 228 -57.98 -16.61 35.24
N LEU A 229 -59.28 -16.69 34.94
CA LEU A 229 -59.78 -17.14 33.64
C LEU A 229 -59.37 -16.20 32.50
N GLU A 230 -59.40 -14.88 32.75
CA GLU A 230 -58.98 -13.87 31.78
C GLU A 230 -57.46 -13.97 31.49
N ASN A 231 -56.65 -14.17 32.53
CA ASN A 231 -55.22 -14.46 32.37
C ASN A 231 -54.96 -15.74 31.57
N VAL A 232 -55.70 -16.82 31.84
CA VAL A 232 -55.60 -18.07 31.06
C VAL A 232 -55.94 -17.83 29.58
N ASN A 233 -56.97 -17.03 29.29
CA ASN A 233 -57.32 -16.70 27.91
C ASN A 233 -56.21 -15.89 27.22
N THR A 234 -55.62 -14.90 27.89
CA THR A 234 -54.50 -14.11 27.30
C THR A 234 -53.27 -14.98 27.03
N THR A 235 -52.89 -15.85 27.97
CA THR A 235 -51.76 -16.78 27.79
C THR A 235 -52.02 -17.79 26.68
N THR A 236 -53.26 -18.24 26.52
CA THR A 236 -53.66 -19.13 25.42
C THR A 236 -53.53 -18.42 24.08
N SER A 237 -53.94 -17.16 23.97
CA SER A 237 -53.74 -16.34 22.76
C SER A 237 -52.26 -16.16 22.43
N SER A 238 -51.42 -15.82 23.41
CA SER A 238 -49.97 -15.72 23.19
C SER A 238 -49.34 -17.06 22.79
N LEU A 239 -49.83 -18.18 23.31
CA LEU A 239 -49.36 -19.51 22.91
C LEU A 239 -49.73 -19.83 21.46
N THR A 240 -50.90 -19.41 20.99
CA THR A 240 -51.29 -19.56 19.57
C THR A 240 -50.47 -18.67 18.63
N GLU A 241 -50.09 -17.46 19.07
CA GLU A 241 -49.19 -16.58 18.32
C GLU A 241 -47.78 -17.15 18.24
N LEU A 242 -47.25 -17.72 19.34
CA LEU A 242 -45.95 -18.38 19.32
C LEU A 242 -45.96 -19.63 18.46
N GLN A 243 -47.05 -20.40 18.46
CA GLN A 243 -47.20 -21.57 17.59
C GLN A 243 -47.19 -21.19 16.11
N THR A 244 -47.91 -20.12 15.73
CA THR A 244 -47.90 -19.63 14.33
C THR A 244 -46.54 -19.08 13.91
N GLN A 245 -45.80 -18.41 14.81
CA GLN A 245 -44.42 -17.99 14.55
C GLN A 245 -43.48 -19.18 14.38
N PHE A 246 -43.63 -20.23 15.20
CA PHE A 246 -42.83 -21.45 15.10
C PHE A 246 -43.04 -22.16 13.76
N ASP A 247 -44.29 -22.26 13.30
CA ASP A 247 -44.62 -22.87 12.01
C ASP A 247 -44.04 -22.05 10.83
N ALA A 248 -44.03 -20.72 10.93
CA ALA A 248 -43.40 -19.85 9.94
C ALA A 248 -41.87 -20.05 9.87
N VAL A 249 -41.21 -20.16 11.03
CA VAL A 249 -39.76 -20.43 11.11
C VAL A 249 -39.43 -21.82 10.56
N GLN A 250 -40.24 -22.85 10.84
CA GLN A 250 -40.05 -24.17 10.23
C GLN A 250 -40.15 -24.14 8.70
N LYS A 251 -41.07 -23.34 8.16
CA LYS A 251 -41.20 -23.16 6.71
C LYS A 251 -39.95 -22.50 6.12
N GLU A 252 -39.45 -21.42 6.73
CA GLU A 252 -38.22 -20.75 6.29
C GLU A 252 -37.00 -21.69 6.36
N GLN A 253 -36.92 -22.53 7.41
CA GLN A 253 -35.86 -23.53 7.56
C GLN A 253 -35.88 -24.57 6.44
N LYS A 254 -37.07 -25.05 6.02
CA LYS A 254 -37.21 -25.98 4.89
C LYS A 254 -36.76 -25.33 3.57
N GLU A 255 -37.20 -24.11 3.30
CA GLU A 255 -36.80 -23.37 2.09
C GLU A 255 -35.29 -23.10 2.04
N LEU A 256 -34.67 -22.78 3.18
CA LEU A 256 -33.21 -22.61 3.28
C LEU A 256 -32.48 -23.94 3.06
N THR A 257 -33.02 -25.05 3.57
CA THR A 257 -32.43 -26.38 3.38
C THR A 257 -32.44 -26.78 1.90
N GLU A 258 -33.54 -26.54 1.18
CA GLU A 258 -33.63 -26.79 -0.26
C GLU A 258 -32.67 -25.90 -1.06
N LYS A 259 -32.54 -24.62 -0.67
CA LYS A 259 -31.55 -23.70 -1.28
C LYS A 259 -30.12 -24.19 -1.06
N CYS A 260 -29.77 -24.63 0.16
CA CYS A 260 -28.46 -25.19 0.45
C CYS A 260 -28.18 -26.44 -0.39
N GLN A 261 -29.14 -27.37 -0.51
CA GLN A 261 -29.01 -28.55 -1.37
C GLN A 261 -28.78 -28.17 -2.84
N SER A 262 -29.49 -27.17 -3.35
CA SER A 262 -29.32 -26.68 -4.73
C SER A 262 -27.97 -26.00 -4.98
N GLN A 263 -27.36 -25.41 -3.95
CA GLN A 263 -26.03 -24.80 -4.05
C GLN A 263 -24.95 -25.87 -3.95
N GLU A 264 -25.13 -26.89 -3.12
CA GLU A 264 -24.22 -28.03 -3.05
C GLU A 264 -24.13 -28.80 -4.37
N THR A 265 -25.25 -28.99 -5.08
CA THR A 265 -25.23 -29.63 -6.41
C THR A 265 -24.45 -28.78 -7.42
N LYS A 266 -24.68 -27.46 -7.45
CA LYS A 266 -23.91 -26.53 -8.31
C LYS A 266 -22.41 -26.53 -8.00
N ILE A 267 -22.03 -26.58 -6.72
CA ILE A 267 -20.62 -26.66 -6.31
C ILE A 267 -20.00 -27.98 -6.79
N LYS A 268 -20.72 -29.09 -6.68
CA LYS A 268 -20.25 -30.41 -7.18
C LYS A 268 -20.02 -30.38 -8.70
N ASP A 269 -20.91 -29.76 -9.46
CA ASP A 269 -20.80 -29.63 -10.91
C ASP A 269 -19.61 -28.75 -11.33
N LEU A 270 -19.43 -27.59 -10.68
CA LEU A 270 -18.28 -26.71 -10.90
C LEU A 270 -16.96 -27.39 -10.54
N THR A 271 -16.94 -28.16 -9.45
CA THR A 271 -15.75 -28.93 -9.04
C THR A 271 -15.42 -30.02 -10.05
N ALA A 272 -16.43 -30.68 -10.63
CA ALA A 272 -16.25 -31.68 -11.68
C ALA A 272 -15.71 -31.06 -12.99
N GLN A 273 -16.17 -29.86 -13.36
CA GLN A 273 -15.63 -29.12 -14.50
C GLN A 273 -14.18 -28.68 -14.27
N GLN A 274 -13.85 -28.22 -13.06
CA GLN A 274 -12.49 -27.79 -12.72
C GLN A 274 -11.49 -28.96 -12.72
N LYS A 275 -11.93 -30.15 -12.30
CA LYS A 275 -11.10 -31.38 -12.36
C LYS A 275 -10.79 -31.79 -13.80
N LYS A 276 -11.77 -31.72 -14.71
CA LYS A 276 -11.56 -31.99 -16.15
C LYS A 276 -10.53 -31.05 -16.79
N MET A 277 -10.44 -29.79 -16.35
CA MET A 277 -9.44 -28.84 -16.87
C MET A 277 -8.02 -29.08 -16.32
N LYS A 278 -7.87 -29.59 -15.10
CA LYS A 278 -6.56 -29.88 -14.50
C LYS A 278 -5.91 -31.14 -15.08
N ASP A 279 -6.72 -32.15 -15.40
CA ASP A 279 -6.24 -33.40 -15.98
C ASP A 279 -5.71 -33.21 -17.43
N ALA A 280 -6.10 -32.12 -18.11
CA ALA A 280 -5.61 -31.77 -19.44
C ALA A 280 -4.27 -31.01 -19.45
N ARG A 281 -3.74 -30.58 -18.29
CA ARG A 281 -2.56 -29.69 -18.20
C ARG A 281 -1.29 -30.35 -17.65
N ILE A 282 -1.34 -31.63 -17.33
CA ILE A 282 -0.16 -32.38 -16.85
C ILE A 282 0.65 -32.82 -18.07
N ILE A 283 1.86 -32.26 -18.22
CA ILE A 283 2.82 -32.71 -19.24
C ILE A 283 3.40 -34.05 -18.76
N GLY A 284 2.93 -35.15 -19.36
CA GLY A 284 3.43 -36.51 -19.11
C GLY A 284 2.33 -37.59 -19.11
N PRO A 285 2.71 -38.88 -19.14
CA PRO A 285 1.74 -39.98 -19.06
C PRO A 285 0.92 -39.89 -17.77
N ALA A 286 -0.39 -40.17 -17.89
CA ALA A 286 -1.33 -40.12 -16.79
C ALA A 286 -0.92 -41.05 -15.64
N MET A 287 -1.20 -40.64 -14.40
CA MET A 287 -0.92 -41.48 -13.23
C MET A 287 -1.66 -42.82 -13.33
N PRO A 288 -1.04 -43.95 -12.91
CA PRO A 288 -1.67 -45.26 -12.96
C PRO A 288 -3.07 -45.28 -12.31
N PRO A 289 -4.03 -46.05 -12.85
CA PRO A 289 -5.44 -46.01 -12.42
C PRO A 289 -5.67 -46.28 -10.92
N TRP A 290 -4.79 -47.09 -10.31
CA TRP A 290 -4.85 -47.42 -8.88
C TRP A 290 -4.42 -46.26 -7.96
N ILE A 291 -3.72 -45.25 -8.49
CA ILE A 291 -3.40 -43.99 -7.81
C ILE A 291 -4.47 -42.94 -8.09
N ALA A 292 -4.90 -42.81 -9.36
CA ALA A 292 -5.92 -41.84 -9.76
C ALA A 292 -7.31 -42.10 -9.15
N GLY A 293 -7.62 -43.37 -8.84
CA GLY A 293 -8.86 -43.80 -8.20
C GLY A 293 -8.91 -43.62 -6.68
N ALA A 294 -7.77 -43.35 -6.02
CA ALA A 294 -7.71 -43.26 -4.55
C ALA A 294 -8.37 -42.00 -3.98
N GLU A 295 -8.55 -40.94 -4.78
CA GLU A 295 -9.18 -39.69 -4.33
C GLU A 295 -10.72 -39.74 -4.28
N LYS A 296 -11.37 -40.76 -4.86
CA LYS A 296 -12.85 -40.85 -4.94
C LYS A 296 -13.48 -41.78 -3.91
N LYS A 297 -12.69 -42.53 -3.12
CA LYS A 297 -13.20 -43.22 -1.94
C LYS A 297 -12.94 -42.33 -0.73
N SER A 298 -14.03 -41.87 -0.12
CA SER A 298 -14.06 -41.42 1.27
C SER A 298 -13.08 -42.24 2.10
N ARG A 299 -12.08 -41.55 2.67
CA ARG A 299 -11.19 -42.04 3.72
C ARG A 299 -11.99 -42.92 4.69
N PRO A 300 -11.85 -44.26 4.67
CA PRO A 300 -12.22 -45.04 5.83
C PRO A 300 -11.26 -44.66 6.94
N GLU A 301 -11.75 -44.67 8.17
CA GLU A 301 -10.98 -44.46 9.39
C GLU A 301 -9.62 -45.15 9.32
N GLN A 302 -8.58 -44.48 9.82
CA GLN A 302 -7.28 -45.13 9.99
C GLN A 302 -7.48 -46.40 10.83
N PRO A 303 -7.21 -47.61 10.31
CA PRO A 303 -7.05 -48.76 11.16
C PRO A 303 -5.75 -48.53 11.93
N THR A 304 -5.81 -48.67 13.25
CA THR A 304 -4.63 -48.81 14.09
C THR A 304 -3.71 -49.88 13.49
N GLU A 305 -2.39 -49.60 13.45
CA GLU A 305 -1.34 -50.45 12.85
C GLU A 305 -1.34 -51.92 13.35
N GLN A 306 -2.07 -52.20 14.43
CA GLN A 306 -2.27 -53.55 14.99
C GLN A 306 -3.24 -54.42 14.16
N SER A 307 -4.22 -53.84 13.45
CA SER A 307 -5.26 -54.62 12.75
C SER A 307 -4.81 -55.13 11.36
N THR A 308 -3.83 -54.47 10.73
CA THR A 308 -3.24 -54.89 9.45
C THR A 308 -2.16 -55.97 9.64
N MET A 309 -1.41 -55.92 10.74
CA MET A 309 -0.47 -56.97 11.13
C MET A 309 -1.18 -58.31 11.40
N GLN A 310 -2.32 -58.27 12.13
CA GLN A 310 -3.11 -59.48 12.41
C GLN A 310 -3.79 -60.08 11.17
N THR A 311 -4.07 -59.29 10.13
CA THR A 311 -4.63 -59.83 8.87
C THR A 311 -3.55 -60.43 7.96
N LEU A 312 -2.32 -59.92 8.03
CA LEU A 312 -1.16 -60.48 7.33
C LEU A 312 -0.62 -61.76 7.99
N GLU A 313 -0.72 -61.88 9.33
CA GLU A 313 -0.38 -63.12 10.06
C GLU A 313 -1.31 -64.29 9.73
N ASN A 314 -2.56 -64.00 9.31
CA ASN A 314 -3.57 -65.01 8.99
C ASN A 314 -3.64 -65.39 7.49
N ASP A 315 -2.82 -64.76 6.62
CA ASP A 315 -2.80 -65.03 5.19
C ASP A 315 -1.83 -66.18 4.84
N ASP A 316 -2.26 -67.13 4.01
CA ASP A 316 -1.40 -68.22 3.52
C ASP A 316 -0.17 -67.71 2.74
N SER A 317 0.97 -68.42 2.84
CA SER A 317 2.26 -68.03 2.24
C SER A 317 2.19 -67.69 0.75
N THR A 318 1.35 -68.41 -0.02
CA THR A 318 1.10 -68.16 -1.44
C THR A 318 0.38 -66.83 -1.68
N THR A 319 -0.56 -66.46 -0.82
CA THR A 319 -1.32 -65.21 -0.89
C THR A 319 -0.41 -64.02 -0.58
N LEU A 320 0.46 -64.15 0.43
CA LEU A 320 1.47 -63.14 0.75
C LEU A 320 2.48 -62.95 -0.39
N LYS A 321 2.97 -64.04 -1.00
CA LYS A 321 3.86 -63.97 -2.17
C LYS A 321 3.21 -63.25 -3.36
N ASN A 322 1.94 -63.53 -3.63
CA ASN A 322 1.21 -62.85 -4.71
C ASN A 322 0.97 -61.36 -4.42
N LYS A 323 0.70 -61.00 -3.15
CA LYS A 323 0.58 -59.59 -2.73
C LYS A 323 1.92 -58.86 -2.86
N ILE A 324 3.02 -59.48 -2.43
CA ILE A 324 4.38 -58.94 -2.58
C ILE A 324 4.72 -58.74 -4.06
N LEU A 325 4.48 -59.73 -4.93
CA LEU A 325 4.74 -59.63 -6.36
C LEU A 325 3.94 -58.49 -7.03
N ASN A 326 2.70 -58.27 -6.58
CA ASN A 326 1.88 -57.17 -7.09
C ASN A 326 2.40 -55.81 -6.61
N LEU A 327 2.82 -55.70 -5.34
CA LEU A 327 3.45 -54.50 -4.81
C LEU A 327 4.79 -54.21 -5.49
N GLU A 328 5.62 -55.23 -5.74
CA GLU A 328 6.87 -55.09 -6.50
C GLU A 328 6.61 -54.59 -7.92
N LYS A 329 5.57 -55.09 -8.58
CA LYS A 329 5.15 -54.60 -9.90
C LYS A 329 4.70 -53.14 -9.86
N GLN A 330 3.94 -52.74 -8.85
CA GLN A 330 3.51 -51.35 -8.64
C GLN A 330 4.70 -50.42 -8.34
N VAL A 331 5.66 -50.87 -7.53
CA VAL A 331 6.89 -50.13 -7.23
C VAL A 331 7.75 -49.96 -8.49
N ASN A 332 7.87 -51.00 -9.31
CA ASN A 332 8.59 -50.92 -10.58
C ASN A 332 7.92 -49.96 -11.58
N GLU A 333 6.59 -49.95 -11.66
CA GLU A 333 5.84 -48.99 -12.49
C GLU A 333 6.05 -47.54 -12.02
N LEU A 334 6.07 -47.31 -10.70
CA LEU A 334 6.39 -46.02 -10.11
C LEU A 334 7.83 -45.59 -10.38
N ASN A 335 8.80 -46.49 -10.25
CA ASN A 335 10.21 -46.20 -10.54
C ASN A 335 10.41 -45.83 -12.01
N ASN A 336 9.77 -46.53 -12.95
CA ASN A 336 9.84 -46.19 -14.37
C ASN A 336 9.25 -44.80 -14.67
N LEU A 337 8.16 -44.42 -14.00
CA LEU A 337 7.58 -43.08 -14.11
C LEU A 337 8.46 -42.00 -13.49
N LEU A 338 9.13 -42.31 -12.37
CA LEU A 338 10.09 -41.43 -11.73
C LEU A 338 11.26 -41.15 -12.68
N THR A 339 11.91 -42.20 -13.21
CA THR A 339 13.02 -42.08 -14.16
C THR A 339 12.62 -41.30 -15.41
N TYR A 340 11.43 -41.57 -15.98
CA TYR A 340 10.95 -40.80 -17.13
C TYR A 340 10.79 -39.31 -16.80
N ARG A 341 10.28 -38.97 -15.62
CA ARG A 341 10.13 -37.57 -15.19
C ARG A 341 11.48 -36.92 -14.92
N GLU A 342 12.42 -37.64 -14.32
CA GLU A 342 13.80 -37.20 -14.13
C GLU A 342 14.46 -36.89 -15.47
N ASP A 343 14.34 -37.76 -16.47
CA ASP A 343 14.87 -37.54 -17.83
C ASP A 343 14.24 -36.34 -18.54
N VAL A 344 12.94 -36.08 -18.32
CA VAL A 344 12.26 -34.90 -18.85
C VAL A 344 12.75 -33.63 -18.15
N ILE A 345 12.92 -33.68 -16.83
CA ILE A 345 13.47 -32.57 -16.04
C ILE A 345 14.90 -32.26 -16.48
N LEU A 346 15.74 -33.28 -16.68
CA LEU A 346 17.11 -33.13 -17.15
C LEU A 346 17.16 -32.51 -18.55
N ARG A 347 16.29 -32.94 -19.49
CA ARG A 347 16.18 -32.31 -20.82
C ARG A 347 15.76 -30.86 -20.75
N ILE A 348 14.76 -30.54 -19.92
CA ILE A 348 14.33 -29.16 -19.70
C ILE A 348 15.47 -28.33 -19.08
N HIS A 349 16.20 -28.88 -18.12
CA HIS A 349 17.33 -28.20 -17.49
C HIS A 349 18.48 -27.95 -18.47
N GLU A 350 18.78 -28.90 -19.35
CA GLU A 350 19.78 -28.76 -20.40
C GLU A 350 19.36 -27.69 -21.44
N GLU A 351 18.07 -27.65 -21.80
CA GLU A 351 17.53 -26.67 -22.73
C GLU A 351 17.48 -25.26 -22.14
N ILE A 352 17.15 -25.13 -20.85
CA ILE A 352 17.28 -23.88 -20.10
C ILE A 352 18.74 -23.43 -20.06
N SER A 353 19.68 -24.33 -19.79
CA SER A 353 21.12 -24.03 -19.72
C SER A 353 21.67 -23.58 -21.08
N LYS A 354 21.24 -24.21 -22.19
CA LYS A 354 21.58 -23.79 -23.56
C LYS A 354 21.04 -22.39 -23.87
N LYS A 355 19.79 -22.10 -23.51
CA LYS A 355 19.19 -20.78 -23.71
C LYS A 355 19.84 -19.70 -22.84
N ALA A 356 20.20 -20.02 -21.61
CA ALA A 356 20.94 -19.10 -20.72
C ALA A 356 22.32 -18.75 -21.29
N SER A 357 23.05 -19.74 -21.81
CA SER A 357 24.36 -19.52 -22.44
C SER A 357 24.26 -18.66 -23.71
N GLN A 358 23.19 -18.85 -24.50
CA GLN A 358 22.91 -18.01 -25.67
C GLN A 358 22.57 -16.56 -25.27
N LEU A 359 21.81 -16.36 -24.20
CA LEU A 359 21.51 -15.03 -23.66
C LEU A 359 22.78 -14.30 -23.21
N GLU A 360 23.67 -14.98 -22.49
CA GLU A 360 24.94 -14.40 -22.03
C GLU A 360 25.83 -13.99 -23.23
N ALA A 361 25.91 -14.82 -24.28
CA ALA A 361 26.63 -14.46 -25.50
C ALA A 361 26.06 -13.21 -26.20
N LEU A 362 24.73 -13.10 -26.27
CA LEU A 362 24.06 -11.92 -26.82
C LEU A 362 24.25 -10.67 -25.96
N GLU A 363 24.33 -10.80 -24.63
CA GLU A 363 24.63 -9.70 -23.72
C GLU A 363 26.06 -9.18 -23.88
N VAL A 364 27.03 -10.07 -24.09
CA VAL A 364 28.42 -9.70 -24.40
C VAL A 364 28.50 -8.99 -25.75
N GLU A 365 27.80 -9.49 -26.78
CA GLU A 365 27.77 -8.85 -28.10
C GLU A 365 27.10 -7.47 -28.03
N ARG A 366 25.98 -7.34 -27.31
CA ARG A 366 25.31 -6.06 -27.04
C ARG A 366 26.24 -5.08 -26.33
N SER A 367 27.03 -5.55 -25.35
CA SER A 367 27.99 -4.73 -24.62
C SER A 367 29.16 -4.28 -25.50
N SER A 368 29.66 -5.16 -26.37
CA SER A 368 30.69 -4.84 -27.37
C SER A 368 30.21 -3.81 -28.39
N LEU A 369 29.00 -4.00 -28.95
CA LEU A 369 28.39 -3.04 -29.87
C LEU A 369 28.13 -1.69 -29.20
N LYS A 370 27.69 -1.69 -27.93
CA LYS A 370 27.52 -0.46 -27.15
C LYS A 370 28.86 0.27 -26.95
N ALA A 371 29.94 -0.45 -26.63
CA ALA A 371 31.28 0.13 -26.54
C ALA A 371 31.76 0.69 -27.88
N GLN A 372 31.52 -0.01 -29.00
CA GLN A 372 31.85 0.48 -30.34
C GLN A 372 31.07 1.76 -30.69
N VAL A 373 29.78 1.84 -30.33
CA VAL A 373 28.97 3.04 -30.53
C VAL A 373 29.48 4.20 -29.69
N GLU A 374 29.89 3.98 -28.45
CA GLU A 374 30.48 5.02 -27.60
C GLU A 374 31.85 5.50 -28.14
N ILE A 375 32.69 4.59 -28.64
CA ILE A 375 33.95 4.96 -29.33
C ILE A 375 33.63 5.80 -30.58
N MET A 376 32.69 5.38 -31.42
CA MET A 376 32.30 6.14 -32.61
C MET A 376 31.69 7.51 -32.27
N LYS A 377 30.91 7.62 -31.18
CA LYS A 377 30.40 8.91 -30.68
C LYS A 377 31.54 9.81 -30.21
N LYS A 378 32.52 9.26 -29.49
CA LYS A 378 33.70 9.97 -29.00
C LYS A 378 34.58 10.46 -30.16
N GLU A 379 34.78 9.63 -31.18
CA GLU A 379 35.48 10.01 -32.40
C GLU A 379 34.71 11.04 -33.24
N SER A 380 33.38 10.96 -33.26
CA SER A 380 32.49 11.93 -33.93
C SER A 380 32.38 13.25 -33.17
N GLY A 381 32.64 13.25 -31.85
CA GLY A 381 32.80 14.44 -31.02
C GLY A 381 34.14 15.12 -31.27
N ASN A 382 35.23 14.35 -31.32
CA ASN A 382 36.57 14.89 -31.61
C ASN A 382 36.72 15.49 -33.02
N LYS A 383 35.90 15.07 -34.00
CA LYS A 383 35.92 15.64 -35.37
C LYS A 383 35.10 16.93 -35.53
N ARG A 384 34.37 17.37 -34.50
CA ARG A 384 33.55 18.60 -34.53
C ARG A 384 34.19 19.81 -33.86
N GLY A 385 35.44 19.70 -33.38
CA GLY A 385 36.18 20.81 -32.78
C GLY A 385 37.65 20.85 -33.20
N ALA A 386 37.94 21.32 -34.41
CA ALA A 386 39.24 21.91 -34.77
C ALA A 386 39.15 22.69 -36.10
N PRO A 387 39.64 23.95 -36.18
CA PRO A 387 39.67 24.75 -37.40
C PRO A 387 40.90 24.46 -38.27
N GLU A 388 40.75 24.73 -39.57
CA GLU A 388 41.78 24.65 -40.62
C GLU A 388 43.09 25.38 -40.28
N VAL A 389 44.23 24.73 -40.52
CA VAL A 389 45.52 25.38 -40.86
C VAL A 389 46.29 24.56 -41.91
N GLU A 390 46.88 25.29 -42.84
CA GLU A 390 47.54 24.90 -44.09
C GLU A 390 48.86 24.09 -43.98
N LYS A 391 49.12 23.30 -45.05
CA LYS A 391 50.38 23.03 -45.80
C LYS A 391 51.73 22.94 -45.05
N LYS A 392 52.42 21.78 -45.18
CA LYS A 392 53.69 21.61 -45.95
C LYS A 392 54.35 20.22 -45.80
N ASP A 393 54.63 19.63 -46.96
CA ASP A 393 55.88 18.98 -47.41
C ASP A 393 56.60 17.85 -46.62
N LYS A 394 56.76 16.74 -47.37
CA LYS A 394 57.97 15.94 -47.68
C LYS A 394 58.23 14.61 -46.96
N LYS A 395 58.21 13.58 -47.83
CA LYS A 395 59.12 12.42 -47.94
C LYS A 395 59.32 11.57 -46.68
N GLU A 396 58.82 10.32 -46.78
CA GLU A 396 59.72 9.17 -46.64
C GLU A 396 59.17 7.94 -47.36
N LYS A 397 60.06 7.31 -48.13
CA LYS A 397 59.88 6.08 -48.90
C LYS A 397 60.25 4.93 -47.95
N LYS A 398 59.36 3.96 -47.75
CA LYS A 398 59.78 2.59 -47.39
C LYS A 398 58.70 1.56 -47.74
N GLU A 399 58.91 0.95 -48.89
CA GLU A 399 58.73 -0.47 -49.22
C GLU A 399 57.68 -1.26 -48.42
N THR A 400 56.55 -1.54 -49.08
CA THR A 400 55.73 -2.73 -48.84
C THR A 400 56.47 -3.99 -49.27
N PRO A 401 56.14 -5.12 -48.65
CA PRO A 401 55.54 -6.16 -49.48
C PRO A 401 54.29 -6.77 -48.83
N ASP A 402 53.45 -7.35 -49.70
CA ASP A 402 52.30 -8.23 -49.40
C ASP A 402 50.88 -7.63 -49.36
N ASN A 403 50.53 -6.79 -50.35
CA ASN A 403 49.13 -6.44 -50.64
C ASN A 403 48.53 -7.21 -51.84
N GLY A 404 49.34 -7.98 -52.57
CA GLY A 404 48.90 -8.64 -53.82
C GLY A 404 48.00 -9.86 -53.57
N ALA A 405 48.29 -10.66 -52.55
CA ALA A 405 47.53 -11.88 -52.25
C ALA A 405 46.14 -11.57 -51.66
N GLN A 406 46.05 -10.59 -50.77
CA GLN A 406 44.76 -10.15 -50.19
C GLN A 406 43.85 -9.48 -51.23
N ILE A 407 44.42 -8.72 -52.18
CA ILE A 407 43.62 -8.11 -53.25
C ILE A 407 43.05 -9.17 -54.19
N ALA A 408 43.84 -10.19 -54.55
CA ALA A 408 43.36 -11.29 -55.39
C ALA A 408 42.27 -12.14 -54.70
N GLU A 409 42.37 -12.36 -53.40
CA GLU A 409 41.36 -13.10 -52.62
C GLU A 409 40.06 -12.30 -52.46
N LEU A 410 40.16 -10.98 -52.25
CA LEU A 410 39.00 -10.08 -52.21
C LEU A 410 38.31 -9.95 -53.57
N GLU A 411 39.07 -9.95 -54.68
CA GLU A 411 38.52 -9.97 -56.03
C GLU A 411 37.79 -11.29 -56.32
N ALA A 412 38.36 -12.43 -55.90
CA ALA A 412 37.72 -13.74 -56.03
C ALA A 412 36.41 -13.85 -55.22
N GLU A 413 36.38 -13.35 -53.98
CA GLU A 413 35.15 -13.37 -53.17
C GLU A 413 34.10 -12.38 -53.71
N CYS A 414 34.52 -11.24 -54.27
CA CYS A 414 33.62 -10.32 -54.97
C CYS A 414 32.98 -10.97 -56.21
N GLU A 415 33.72 -11.74 -57.01
CA GLU A 415 33.17 -12.49 -58.14
C GLU A 415 32.19 -13.57 -57.67
N ARG A 416 32.50 -14.24 -56.55
CA ARG A 416 31.62 -15.25 -55.94
C ARG A 416 30.31 -14.65 -55.42
N LEU A 417 30.36 -13.47 -54.79
CA LEU A 417 29.19 -12.75 -54.31
C LEU A 417 28.33 -12.22 -55.46
N ARG A 418 28.93 -11.77 -56.56
CA ARG A 418 28.18 -11.43 -57.79
C ARG A 418 27.46 -12.64 -58.37
N ALA A 419 28.13 -13.78 -58.48
CA ALA A 419 27.51 -15.01 -58.95
C ALA A 419 26.36 -15.49 -58.03
N LYS A 420 26.49 -15.31 -56.71
CA LYS A 420 25.43 -15.63 -55.75
C LYS A 420 24.22 -14.69 -55.90
N ARG A 421 24.46 -13.38 -56.05
CA ARG A 421 23.42 -12.39 -56.34
C ARG A 421 22.68 -12.69 -57.64
N ASP A 422 23.40 -13.06 -58.70
CA ASP A 422 22.80 -13.34 -60.00
C ASP A 422 21.94 -14.63 -59.97
N ARG A 423 22.37 -15.66 -59.23
CA ARG A 423 21.55 -16.86 -58.98
C ARG A 423 20.29 -16.54 -58.18
N GLU A 424 20.40 -15.68 -57.17
CA GLU A 424 19.26 -15.25 -56.37
C GLU A 424 18.28 -14.41 -57.19
N TYR A 425 18.78 -13.53 -58.06
CA TYR A 425 17.96 -12.78 -59.02
C TYR A 425 17.19 -13.73 -59.95
N GLN A 426 17.86 -14.75 -60.51
CA GLN A 426 17.20 -15.77 -61.35
C GLN A 426 16.19 -16.61 -60.56
N ARG A 427 16.42 -16.87 -59.27
CA ARG A 427 15.44 -17.55 -58.41
C ARG A 427 14.20 -16.69 -58.19
N ARG A 428 14.37 -15.41 -57.85
CA ARG A 428 13.25 -14.47 -57.69
C ARG A 428 12.43 -14.34 -58.96
N LYS A 429 13.09 -14.22 -60.12
CA LYS A 429 12.42 -14.16 -61.42
C LYS A 429 11.58 -15.40 -61.73
N ARG A 430 12.01 -16.60 -61.31
CA ARG A 430 11.20 -17.82 -61.45
C ARG A 430 10.00 -17.83 -60.52
N VAL A 431 10.18 -17.43 -59.27
CA VAL A 431 9.08 -17.35 -58.28
C VAL A 431 8.05 -16.30 -58.69
N GLU A 432 8.48 -15.17 -59.23
CA GLU A 432 7.60 -14.12 -59.76
C GLU A 432 6.76 -14.65 -60.94
N ALA A 433 7.37 -15.39 -61.86
CA ALA A 433 6.65 -16.05 -62.95
C ALA A 433 5.65 -17.12 -62.47
N GLU A 434 6.00 -17.90 -61.43
CA GLU A 434 5.09 -18.88 -60.81
C GLU A 434 3.90 -18.19 -60.11
N LEU A 435 4.11 -17.04 -59.47
CA LEU A 435 3.04 -16.25 -58.86
C LEU A 435 2.07 -15.70 -59.93
N ASP A 436 2.58 -15.21 -61.05
CA ASP A 436 1.75 -14.77 -62.18
C ASP A 436 0.90 -15.92 -62.75
N GLU A 437 1.45 -17.13 -62.84
CA GLU A 437 0.69 -18.32 -63.26
C GLU A 437 -0.40 -18.70 -62.25
N PHE A 438 -0.12 -18.62 -60.94
CA PHE A 438 -1.13 -18.88 -59.91
C PHE A 438 -2.26 -17.84 -59.93
N GLU A 439 -1.96 -16.57 -60.16
CA GLU A 439 -2.98 -15.52 -60.32
C GLU A 439 -3.89 -15.78 -61.53
N GLN A 440 -3.32 -16.24 -62.65
CA GLN A 440 -4.10 -16.63 -63.83
C GLN A 440 -5.02 -17.82 -63.54
N GLU A 441 -4.56 -18.84 -62.80
CA GLU A 441 -5.38 -19.99 -62.44
C GLU A 441 -6.49 -19.61 -61.43
N ILE A 442 -6.21 -18.74 -60.46
CA ILE A 442 -7.23 -18.20 -59.53
C ILE A 442 -8.33 -17.48 -60.31
N ASN A 443 -7.97 -16.65 -61.29
CA ASN A 443 -8.95 -15.94 -62.11
C ASN A 443 -9.80 -16.92 -62.94
N LYS A 444 -9.19 -17.97 -63.50
CA LYS A 444 -9.90 -19.02 -64.24
C LYS A 444 -10.86 -19.82 -63.36
N GLN A 445 -10.50 -20.09 -62.10
CA GLN A 445 -11.39 -20.76 -61.16
C GLN A 445 -12.57 -19.88 -60.75
N ARG A 446 -12.35 -18.57 -60.56
CA ARG A 446 -13.44 -17.61 -60.31
C ARG A 446 -14.43 -17.55 -61.48
N GLU A 447 -13.94 -17.55 -62.72
CA GLU A 447 -14.78 -17.59 -63.93
C GLU A 447 -15.65 -18.86 -63.97
N LYS A 448 -15.07 -20.03 -63.65
CA LYS A 448 -15.79 -21.31 -63.59
C LYS A 448 -16.86 -21.32 -62.49
N LEU A 449 -16.56 -20.76 -61.31
CA LEU A 449 -17.54 -20.65 -60.22
C LEU A 449 -18.73 -19.80 -60.64
N LYS A 450 -18.48 -18.65 -61.27
CA LYS A 450 -19.53 -17.78 -61.80
C LYS A 450 -20.41 -18.49 -62.85
N GLN A 451 -19.80 -19.27 -63.75
CA GLN A 451 -20.56 -20.05 -64.74
C GLN A 451 -21.42 -21.15 -64.10
N MET A 452 -20.94 -21.80 -63.04
CA MET A 452 -21.73 -22.79 -62.30
C MET A 452 -22.89 -22.14 -61.54
N GLU A 453 -22.68 -20.98 -60.93
CA GLU A 453 -23.74 -20.21 -60.26
C GLU A 453 -24.84 -19.81 -61.26
N GLU A 454 -24.48 -19.30 -62.43
CA GLU A 454 -25.43 -18.96 -63.49
C GLU A 454 -26.19 -20.19 -64.03
N ALA A 455 -25.55 -21.35 -64.11
CA ALA A 455 -26.19 -22.60 -64.51
C ALA A 455 -27.18 -23.14 -63.46
N MET A 456 -26.86 -22.96 -62.17
CA MET A 456 -27.75 -23.30 -61.06
C MET A 456 -28.99 -22.40 -61.02
N GLU A 457 -28.84 -21.10 -61.28
CA GLU A 457 -29.96 -20.17 -61.32
C GLU A 457 -30.89 -20.44 -62.51
N LYS A 458 -30.34 -20.87 -63.66
CA LYS A 458 -31.15 -21.31 -64.82
C LYS A 458 -31.95 -22.58 -64.55
N ARG A 459 -31.42 -23.53 -63.76
CA ARG A 459 -32.16 -24.76 -63.37
C ARG A 459 -33.33 -24.50 -62.43
N LYS A 460 -33.29 -23.41 -61.67
CA LYS A 460 -34.32 -23.03 -60.70
C LYS A 460 -35.62 -22.54 -61.37
N ASN A 461 -35.56 -22.13 -62.64
CA ASN A 461 -36.67 -21.50 -63.37
C ASN A 461 -37.42 -22.44 -64.36
N ALA A 462 -37.24 -23.76 -64.28
CA ALA A 462 -38.00 -24.71 -65.10
C ALA A 462 -39.31 -25.14 -64.41
N PRO A 463 -40.47 -25.16 -65.10
CA PRO A 463 -41.76 -25.48 -64.48
C PRO A 463 -41.96 -26.99 -64.33
N THR A 464 -42.25 -27.44 -63.10
CA THR A 464 -42.46 -28.84 -62.73
C THR A 464 -43.85 -29.33 -63.15
N ALA A 465 -43.87 -30.39 -63.97
CA ALA A 465 -45.07 -31.10 -64.39
C ALA A 465 -45.63 -32.04 -63.29
N ALA A 466 -46.89 -32.41 -63.47
CA ALA A 466 -47.80 -33.06 -62.53
C ALA A 466 -47.26 -34.32 -61.82
N GLY A 467 -47.49 -34.37 -60.51
CA GLY A 467 -47.14 -35.47 -59.61
C GLY A 467 -48.35 -36.13 -58.93
N ASP A 468 -48.23 -37.44 -58.72
CA ASP A 468 -49.23 -38.41 -58.25
C ASP A 468 -49.92 -38.06 -56.92
N LYS A 469 -51.04 -38.73 -56.62
CA LYS A 469 -51.87 -38.49 -55.42
C LYS A 469 -51.08 -38.63 -54.10
N ASP A 470 -50.05 -39.46 -54.06
CA ASP A 470 -49.12 -39.60 -52.92
C ASP A 470 -48.14 -38.42 -52.79
N GLU A 471 -47.75 -37.82 -53.92
CA GLU A 471 -46.96 -36.59 -53.92
C GLU A 471 -47.79 -35.40 -53.47
N LYS A 472 -49.08 -35.33 -53.83
CA LYS A 472 -49.99 -34.30 -53.32
C LYS A 472 -50.18 -34.39 -51.80
N SER A 473 -50.31 -35.58 -51.24
CA SER A 473 -50.37 -35.78 -49.78
C SER A 473 -49.05 -35.40 -49.10
N LYS A 474 -47.89 -35.74 -49.68
CA LYS A 474 -46.59 -35.29 -49.18
C LYS A 474 -46.42 -33.78 -49.28
N ILE A 475 -46.87 -33.17 -50.37
CA ILE A 475 -46.85 -31.71 -50.56
C ILE A 475 -47.76 -31.03 -49.54
N ALA A 476 -48.95 -31.57 -49.26
CA ALA A 476 -49.84 -31.03 -48.23
C ALA A 476 -49.22 -31.15 -46.82
N ALA A 477 -48.56 -32.25 -46.50
CA ALA A 477 -47.82 -32.42 -45.24
C ALA A 477 -46.62 -31.46 -45.16
N LEU A 478 -45.89 -31.28 -46.25
CA LEU A 478 -44.79 -30.31 -46.35
C LEU A 478 -45.30 -28.86 -46.25
N GLN A 479 -46.47 -28.54 -46.80
CA GLN A 479 -47.09 -27.22 -46.67
C GLN A 479 -47.60 -26.95 -45.24
N SER A 480 -48.12 -27.98 -44.57
CA SER A 480 -48.52 -27.89 -43.16
C SER A 480 -47.30 -27.66 -42.27
N THR A 481 -46.23 -28.46 -42.44
CA THR A 481 -44.98 -28.27 -41.70
C THR A 481 -44.31 -26.93 -42.00
N LEU A 482 -44.31 -26.47 -43.26
CA LEU A 482 -43.82 -25.14 -43.64
C LEU A 482 -44.64 -24.02 -42.96
N SER A 483 -45.97 -24.17 -42.88
CA SER A 483 -46.82 -23.19 -42.21
C SER A 483 -46.55 -23.16 -40.71
N GLN A 484 -46.38 -24.33 -40.08
CA GLN A 484 -45.98 -24.42 -38.67
C GLN A 484 -44.62 -23.76 -38.44
N LEU A 485 -43.62 -24.07 -39.27
CA LEU A 485 -42.29 -23.45 -39.17
C LEU A 485 -42.32 -21.94 -39.39
N ARG A 486 -43.24 -21.42 -40.20
CA ARG A 486 -43.45 -19.96 -40.36
C ARG A 486 -44.01 -19.35 -39.08
N MET A 487 -45.01 -19.98 -38.47
CA MET A 487 -45.56 -19.53 -37.19
C MET A 487 -44.51 -19.58 -36.07
N ASP A 488 -43.72 -20.66 -36.01
CA ASP A 488 -42.65 -20.81 -35.03
C ASP A 488 -41.55 -19.76 -35.24
N ASN A 489 -41.17 -19.48 -36.50
CA ASN A 489 -40.21 -18.41 -36.80
C ASN A 489 -40.75 -17.02 -36.44
N GLU A 490 -42.03 -16.76 -36.66
CA GLU A 490 -42.65 -15.49 -36.28
C GLU A 490 -42.72 -15.34 -34.75
N ALA A 491 -43.05 -16.41 -34.02
CA ALA A 491 -42.98 -16.44 -32.57
C ALA A 491 -41.54 -16.18 -32.07
N LYS A 492 -40.53 -16.80 -32.70
CA LYS A 492 -39.12 -16.55 -32.37
C LYS A 492 -38.67 -15.14 -32.71
N ARG A 493 -39.17 -14.53 -33.78
CA ARG A 493 -38.92 -13.12 -34.11
C ARG A 493 -39.52 -12.19 -33.05
N SER A 494 -40.73 -12.47 -32.58
CA SER A 494 -41.36 -11.73 -31.49
C SER A 494 -40.56 -11.84 -30.19
N GLU A 495 -40.15 -13.06 -29.81
CA GLU A 495 -39.26 -13.27 -28.66
C GLU A 495 -37.94 -12.49 -28.81
N MET A 496 -37.34 -12.47 -30.00
CA MET A 496 -36.13 -11.70 -30.27
C MET A 496 -36.36 -10.19 -30.20
N PHE A 497 -37.53 -9.69 -30.58
CA PHE A 497 -37.89 -8.28 -30.44
C PHE A 497 -38.00 -7.89 -28.96
N ASP A 498 -38.69 -8.69 -28.15
CA ASP A 498 -38.80 -8.48 -26.71
C ASP A 498 -37.43 -8.55 -26.01
N LEU A 499 -36.56 -9.46 -26.43
CA LEU A 499 -35.19 -9.56 -25.91
C LEU A 499 -34.34 -8.35 -26.30
N ARG A 500 -34.48 -7.84 -27.53
CA ARG A 500 -33.81 -6.60 -27.96
C ARG A 500 -34.28 -5.39 -27.17
N SER A 501 -35.59 -5.26 -26.97
CA SER A 501 -36.19 -4.20 -26.14
C SER A 501 -35.65 -4.24 -24.70
N LYS A 502 -35.65 -5.42 -24.06
CA LYS A 502 -35.05 -5.61 -22.72
C LYS A 502 -33.54 -5.35 -22.68
N PHE A 503 -32.82 -5.63 -23.77
CA PHE A 503 -31.39 -5.34 -23.88
C PHE A 503 -31.16 -3.83 -23.97
N GLU A 504 -31.97 -3.12 -24.76
CA GLU A 504 -31.91 -1.67 -24.92
C GLU A 504 -32.25 -0.94 -23.61
N ASP A 505 -33.27 -1.39 -22.87
CA ASP A 505 -33.57 -0.89 -21.53
C ASP A 505 -32.39 -1.08 -20.56
N LYS A 506 -31.70 -2.22 -20.64
CA LYS A 506 -30.50 -2.48 -19.84
C LYS A 506 -29.31 -1.63 -20.26
N CYS A 507 -29.12 -1.39 -21.55
CA CYS A 507 -28.11 -0.46 -22.07
C CYS A 507 -28.37 0.95 -21.53
N ASN A 508 -29.60 1.44 -21.61
CA ASN A 508 -29.99 2.74 -21.06
C ASN A 508 -29.76 2.84 -19.54
N ALA A 509 -30.05 1.75 -18.80
CA ALA A 509 -29.75 1.68 -17.37
C ALA A 509 -28.23 1.71 -17.10
N PHE A 510 -27.44 1.02 -17.91
CA PHE A 510 -25.98 1.02 -17.80
C PHE A 510 -25.39 2.41 -18.10
N ASP A 511 -25.90 3.12 -19.11
CA ASP A 511 -25.49 4.49 -19.43
C ASP A 511 -25.82 5.46 -18.29
N LYS A 512 -26.97 5.29 -17.64
CA LYS A 512 -27.34 6.06 -16.44
C LYS A 512 -26.36 5.81 -15.29
N ILE A 513 -26.03 4.55 -15.01
CA ILE A 513 -25.07 4.17 -13.96
C ILE A 513 -23.68 4.72 -14.29
N SER A 514 -23.24 4.62 -15.54
CA SER A 514 -21.97 5.19 -16.02
C SER A 514 -21.93 6.72 -15.83
N GLY A 515 -23.04 7.41 -16.12
CA GLY A 515 -23.17 8.84 -15.87
C GLY A 515 -23.12 9.20 -14.37
N GLU A 516 -23.74 8.41 -13.51
CA GLU A 516 -23.67 8.59 -12.05
C GLU A 516 -22.26 8.31 -11.50
N MET A 517 -21.56 7.32 -12.02
CA MET A 517 -20.18 6.99 -11.67
C MET A 517 -19.23 8.14 -12.03
N LYS A 518 -19.30 8.65 -13.26
CA LYS A 518 -18.50 9.83 -13.68
C LYS A 518 -18.74 11.05 -12.80
N ARG A 519 -19.98 11.29 -12.36
CA ARG A 519 -20.28 12.39 -11.42
C ARG A 519 -19.70 12.16 -10.04
N LYS A 520 -19.66 10.91 -9.56
CA LYS A 520 -19.02 10.57 -8.28
C LYS A 520 -17.50 10.67 -8.36
N GLU A 521 -16.89 10.23 -9.46
CA GLU A 521 -15.46 10.39 -9.73
C GLU A 521 -15.05 11.87 -9.77
N ALA A 522 -15.84 12.72 -10.45
CA ALA A 522 -15.59 14.16 -10.46
C ALA A 522 -15.65 14.77 -9.04
N LYS A 523 -16.61 14.35 -8.21
CA LYS A 523 -16.71 14.78 -6.81
C LYS A 523 -15.56 14.25 -5.95
N SER A 524 -15.09 13.02 -6.17
CA SER A 524 -13.92 12.47 -5.48
C SER A 524 -12.67 13.29 -5.81
N SER A 525 -12.46 13.57 -7.10
CA SER A 525 -11.34 14.39 -7.56
C SER A 525 -11.39 15.82 -6.99
N GLU A 526 -12.57 16.42 -6.90
CA GLU A 526 -12.74 17.74 -6.25
C GLU A 526 -12.40 17.69 -4.75
N LEU A 527 -12.81 16.63 -4.04
CA LEU A 527 -12.49 16.44 -2.64
C LEU A 527 -11.01 16.14 -2.40
N GLU A 528 -10.37 15.37 -3.28
CA GLU A 528 -8.93 15.10 -3.26
C GLU A 528 -8.12 16.37 -3.47
N GLN A 529 -8.52 17.24 -4.41
CA GLN A 529 -7.87 18.55 -4.60
C GLN A 529 -8.02 19.45 -3.37
N LYS A 530 -9.21 19.46 -2.74
CA LYS A 530 -9.41 20.21 -1.48
C LYS A 530 -8.55 19.66 -0.35
N LEU A 531 -8.45 18.34 -0.21
CA LEU A 531 -7.59 17.70 0.77
C LEU A 531 -6.13 18.09 0.56
N HIS A 532 -5.64 18.02 -0.69
CA HIS A 532 -4.27 18.40 -1.02
C HIS A 532 -3.99 19.86 -0.67
N GLY A 533 -4.91 20.79 -0.99
CA GLY A 533 -4.78 22.19 -0.58
C GLY A 533 -4.69 22.36 0.94
N THR A 534 -5.51 21.63 1.71
CA THR A 534 -5.42 21.67 3.19
C THR A 534 -4.14 21.05 3.75
N GLU A 535 -3.59 20.03 3.09
CA GLU A 535 -2.30 19.44 3.46
C GLU A 535 -1.15 20.42 3.21
N GLU A 536 -1.17 21.14 2.08
CA GLU A 536 -0.19 22.19 1.78
C GLU A 536 -0.23 23.34 2.80
N GLU A 537 -1.44 23.80 3.16
CA GLU A 537 -1.62 24.81 4.21
C GLU A 537 -1.09 24.32 5.57
N LEU A 538 -1.36 23.06 5.93
CA LEU A 538 -0.87 22.47 7.17
C LEU A 538 0.66 22.36 7.18
N GLU A 539 1.27 21.95 6.07
CA GLU A 539 2.73 21.85 5.99
C GLU A 539 3.38 23.24 6.04
N GLN A 540 2.77 24.27 5.46
CA GLN A 540 3.24 25.65 5.58
C GLN A 540 3.15 26.15 7.03
N THR A 541 2.01 25.95 7.70
CA THR A 541 1.86 26.37 9.11
C THR A 541 2.84 25.63 10.03
N LYS A 542 3.15 24.36 9.75
CA LYS A 542 4.17 23.60 10.47
C LYS A 542 5.57 24.19 10.27
N LYS A 543 5.93 24.58 9.05
CA LYS A 543 7.20 25.27 8.77
C LYS A 543 7.29 26.60 9.51
N ASP A 544 6.20 27.39 9.53
CA ASP A 544 6.14 28.66 10.23
C ASP A 544 6.29 28.46 11.75
N LEU A 545 5.62 27.45 12.32
CA LEU A 545 5.78 27.09 13.73
C LEU A 545 7.19 26.60 14.06
N GLU A 546 7.82 25.84 13.17
CA GLU A 546 9.21 25.40 13.34
C GLU A 546 10.20 26.57 13.26
N PHE A 547 9.94 27.54 12.39
CA PHE A 547 10.69 28.79 12.32
C PHE A 547 10.57 29.58 13.64
N VAL A 548 9.36 29.75 14.17
CA VAL A 548 9.12 30.40 15.46
C VAL A 548 9.81 29.62 16.60
N ARG A 549 9.70 28.28 16.63
CA ARG A 549 10.40 27.44 17.61
C ARG A 549 11.91 27.63 17.53
N CYS A 550 12.49 27.68 16.34
CA CYS A 550 13.92 27.92 16.14
C CYS A 550 14.35 29.30 16.65
N GLN A 551 13.54 30.34 16.44
CA GLN A 551 13.81 31.68 17.00
C GLN A 551 13.73 31.69 18.53
N VAL A 552 12.75 31.01 19.13
CA VAL A 552 12.62 30.94 20.59
C VAL A 552 13.77 30.15 21.22
N VAL A 553 14.19 29.04 20.62
CA VAL A 553 15.26 28.17 21.15
C VAL A 553 16.66 28.79 20.99
N ARG A 554 16.94 29.43 19.85
CA ARG A 554 18.27 30.03 19.59
C ARG A 554 18.41 31.45 20.13
N GLY A 555 17.31 32.01 20.65
CA GLY A 555 17.16 33.44 20.80
C GLY A 555 17.06 34.11 19.42
N GLY A 556 16.28 35.18 19.33
CA GLY A 556 16.14 35.93 18.08
C GLY A 556 17.48 36.48 17.56
N PRO A 557 17.47 37.19 16.42
CA PRO A 557 18.66 37.80 15.83
C PRO A 557 19.48 38.63 16.83
N GLU A 558 18.79 39.25 17.79
CA GLU A 558 19.40 40.04 18.86
C GLU A 558 20.29 39.22 19.81
N VAL A 559 19.89 37.99 20.15
CA VAL A 559 20.66 37.10 21.03
C VAL A 559 21.90 36.57 20.31
N GLN A 560 21.78 36.27 19.01
CA GLN A 560 22.94 35.86 18.19
C GLN A 560 23.95 37.00 18.03
N ARG A 561 23.47 38.24 17.88
CA ARG A 561 24.34 39.43 17.86
C ARG A 561 25.08 39.58 19.19
N LEU A 562 24.37 39.51 20.32
CA LEU A 562 24.97 39.60 21.65
C LEU A 562 25.97 38.47 21.91
N GLN A 563 25.72 37.25 21.42
CA GLN A 563 26.69 36.15 21.49
C GLN A 563 27.96 36.43 20.66
N GLY A 564 27.82 37.09 19.51
CA GLY A 564 28.96 37.55 18.71
C GLY A 564 29.79 38.62 19.44
N ASP A 565 29.11 39.57 20.09
CA ASP A 565 29.76 40.61 20.89
C ASP A 565 30.52 40.00 22.07
N VAL A 566 29.91 39.04 22.79
CA VAL A 566 30.57 38.33 23.90
C VAL A 566 31.81 37.58 23.43
N LYS A 567 31.73 36.84 22.31
CA LYS A 567 32.91 36.15 21.75
C LYS A 567 34.03 37.11 21.38
N THR A 568 33.69 38.29 20.86
CA THR A 568 34.67 39.33 20.51
C THR A 568 35.35 39.90 21.76
N LEU A 569 34.60 40.07 22.84
CA LEU A 569 35.16 40.47 24.14
C LEU A 569 36.04 39.37 24.74
N GLU A 570 35.65 38.10 24.62
CA GLU A 570 36.44 36.96 25.08
C GLU A 570 37.79 36.86 24.35
N THR A 571 37.82 37.04 23.03
CA THR A 571 39.06 37.02 22.26
C THR A 571 39.95 38.21 22.60
N SER A 572 39.38 39.41 22.79
CA SER A 572 40.14 40.58 23.23
C SER A 572 40.74 40.39 24.63
N ASN A 573 39.97 39.85 25.58
CA ASN A 573 40.47 39.53 26.92
C ASN A 573 41.58 38.46 26.89
N ALA A 574 41.45 37.46 26.02
CA ALA A 574 42.49 36.45 25.84
C ALA A 574 43.80 37.07 25.29
N PHE A 575 43.69 37.99 24.33
CA PHE A 575 44.83 38.73 23.79
C PHE A 575 45.52 39.57 24.86
N LEU A 576 44.76 40.40 25.60
CA LEU A 576 45.30 41.22 26.69
C LEU A 576 45.94 40.38 27.79
N LYS A 577 45.37 39.21 28.09
CA LYS A 577 45.96 38.27 29.05
C LYS A 577 47.28 37.69 28.55
N ALA A 578 47.38 37.35 27.26
CA ALA A 578 48.62 36.86 26.67
C ALA A 578 49.72 37.95 26.68
N GLU A 579 49.35 39.21 26.40
CA GLU A 579 50.26 40.36 26.47
C GLU A 579 50.74 40.61 27.92
N LEU A 580 49.83 40.50 28.90
CA LEU A 580 50.19 40.58 30.32
C LEU A 580 51.14 39.46 30.76
N GLU A 581 50.90 38.22 30.34
CA GLU A 581 51.82 37.12 30.67
C GLU A 581 53.18 37.28 29.97
N GLY A 582 53.19 37.73 28.71
CA GLY A 582 54.43 38.03 27.99
C GLY A 582 55.27 39.13 28.66
N THR A 583 54.62 40.19 29.16
CA THR A 583 55.32 41.25 29.91
C THR A 583 55.83 40.75 31.27
N LYS A 584 55.07 39.90 31.98
CA LYS A 584 55.54 39.26 33.21
C LYS A 584 56.76 38.36 32.98
N GLU A 585 56.75 37.56 31.91
CA GLU A 585 57.89 36.72 31.54
C GLU A 585 59.13 37.54 31.24
N GLN A 586 58.99 38.66 30.50
CA GLN A 586 60.09 39.60 30.28
C GLN A 586 60.62 40.18 31.59
N LEU A 587 59.74 40.53 32.53
CA LEU A 587 60.12 41.07 33.83
C LEU A 587 60.87 40.03 34.69
N LEU A 588 60.38 38.79 34.71
CA LEU A 588 61.05 37.64 35.34
C LEU A 588 62.42 37.38 34.71
N GLN A 589 62.52 37.43 33.38
CA GLN A 589 63.79 37.24 32.68
C GLN A 589 64.78 38.38 32.98
N VAL A 590 64.31 39.62 33.09
CA VAL A 590 65.15 40.74 33.53
C VAL A 590 65.60 40.54 34.98
N GLN A 591 64.72 40.08 35.87
CA GLN A 591 65.05 39.76 37.25
C GLN A 591 66.08 38.62 37.36
N GLU A 592 65.87 37.51 36.64
CA GLU A 592 66.81 36.38 36.56
C GLU A 592 68.15 36.77 35.91
N ASN A 593 68.19 37.77 35.03
CA ASN A 593 69.44 38.30 34.49
C ASN A 593 70.16 39.26 35.47
N LEU A 594 69.43 39.86 36.40
CA LEU A 594 69.97 40.74 37.44
C LEU A 594 70.47 39.95 38.65
N GLU A 595 69.80 38.87 39.06
CA GLU A 595 70.23 38.00 40.17
C GLU A 595 71.67 37.46 40.08
N PRO A 596 72.18 36.96 38.93
CA PRO A 596 73.56 36.56 38.77
C PRO A 596 74.50 37.76 38.74
N LYS A 597 74.07 38.94 38.24
CA LYS A 597 74.87 40.16 38.30
C LYS A 597 75.01 40.71 39.71
N VAL A 598 74.05 40.47 40.60
CA VAL A 598 74.11 40.83 42.02
C VAL A 598 74.87 39.76 42.82
N SER A 599 74.78 38.48 42.45
CA SER A 599 75.45 37.37 43.17
C SER A 599 76.88 37.06 42.69
N TYR A 600 77.30 37.49 41.49
CA TYR A 600 78.71 37.39 41.05
C TYR A 600 79.61 38.50 41.57
N VAL A 601 79.04 39.54 42.16
CA VAL A 601 79.84 40.50 42.90
C VAL A 601 80.03 39.92 44.31
N LYS A 602 81.01 39.02 44.45
CA LYS A 602 81.74 38.86 45.71
C LYS A 602 82.54 40.14 45.88
N ILE A 603 81.87 41.16 46.38
CA ILE A 603 82.43 42.49 46.42
C ILE A 603 83.47 42.55 47.53
N ALA A 604 84.70 42.93 47.18
CA ALA A 604 85.56 43.54 48.17
C ALA A 604 84.80 44.77 48.73
N PRO A 605 84.72 45.01 50.05
CA PRO A 605 83.75 45.95 50.66
C PRO A 605 83.64 47.36 50.04
N GLN A 606 84.61 47.79 49.24
CA GLN A 606 84.59 49.01 48.45
C GLN A 606 83.58 49.00 47.27
N ASP A 607 83.40 47.92 46.50
CA ASP A 607 82.50 47.98 45.32
C ASP A 607 80.99 47.81 45.68
N GLN A 608 80.68 47.45 46.94
CA GLN A 608 79.32 47.22 47.45
C GLN A 608 78.70 48.56 47.85
N GLU A 609 79.54 49.45 48.38
CA GLU A 609 79.17 50.83 48.66
C GLU A 609 78.87 51.59 47.35
N GLU A 610 79.63 51.33 46.27
CA GLU A 610 79.33 51.89 44.96
C GLU A 610 78.01 51.36 44.38
N LEU A 611 77.74 50.05 44.49
CA LEU A 611 76.46 49.46 44.05
C LEU A 611 75.26 50.04 44.82
N ASP A 612 75.37 50.18 46.15
CA ASP A 612 74.33 50.79 46.98
C ASP A 612 74.09 52.25 46.65
N VAL A 613 75.13 53.00 46.25
CA VAL A 613 74.99 54.38 45.77
C VAL A 613 74.29 54.43 44.41
N VAL A 614 74.61 53.50 43.50
CA VAL A 614 73.94 53.40 42.19
C VAL A 614 72.46 53.05 42.37
N CYS A 615 72.13 52.07 43.21
CA CYS A 615 70.76 51.72 43.54
C CYS A 615 70.00 52.92 44.15
N ARG A 616 70.59 53.64 45.11
CA ARG A 616 69.98 54.86 45.67
C ARG A 616 69.73 55.95 44.62
N LYS A 617 70.67 56.16 43.69
CA LYS A 617 70.50 57.12 42.59
C LYS A 617 69.42 56.69 41.60
N LEU A 618 69.31 55.40 41.30
CA LEU A 618 68.23 54.86 40.46
C LEU A 618 66.86 55.06 41.11
N THR A 619 66.73 54.75 42.40
CA THR A 619 65.48 54.98 43.14
C THR A 619 65.09 56.46 43.17
N GLU A 620 66.05 57.36 43.31
CA GLU A 620 65.78 58.81 43.28
C GLU A 620 65.36 59.29 41.88
N LEU A 621 65.96 58.75 40.81
CA LEU A 621 65.55 59.02 39.43
C LEU A 621 64.14 58.50 39.13
N GLU A 622 63.79 57.29 39.61
CA GLU A 622 62.42 56.77 39.51
C GLU A 622 61.43 57.68 40.22
N ARG A 623 61.75 58.14 41.44
CA ARG A 623 60.91 59.08 42.20
C ARG A 623 60.65 60.38 41.43
N LEU A 624 61.69 60.94 40.81
CA LEU A 624 61.59 62.16 40.01
C LEU A 624 60.81 61.93 38.70
N TYR A 625 60.99 60.77 38.05
CA TYR A 625 60.24 60.42 36.84
C TYR A 625 58.75 60.19 37.13
N SER A 626 58.41 59.48 38.22
CA SER A 626 57.02 59.29 38.66
C SER A 626 56.35 60.62 39.03
N GLN A 627 57.07 61.56 39.65
CA GLN A 627 56.56 62.91 39.91
C GLN A 627 56.33 63.71 38.63
N SER A 628 57.17 63.53 37.60
CA SER A 628 56.97 64.15 36.28
C SER A 628 55.80 63.53 35.49
N GLN A 629 55.54 62.24 35.64
CA GLN A 629 54.43 61.53 34.97
C GLN A 629 53.08 61.86 35.62
N GLN A 630 53.01 61.94 36.95
CA GLN A 630 51.79 62.39 37.66
C GLN A 630 51.39 63.83 37.35
N ALA A 631 52.35 64.68 36.95
CA ALA A 631 52.08 66.06 36.55
C ALA A 631 51.51 66.20 35.13
N ASN A 632 51.60 65.16 34.28
CA ASN A 632 51.38 65.33 32.84
C ASN A 632 50.19 64.56 32.23
N HIS A 633 49.54 63.59 32.87
CA HIS A 633 48.40 62.88 32.27
C HIS A 633 47.34 62.45 33.32
N SER A 634 46.05 62.60 32.97
CA SER A 634 44.89 61.84 33.52
C SER A 634 43.89 62.54 34.47
N LYS A 635 43.27 63.68 34.11
CA LYS A 635 41.95 64.03 34.70
C LYS A 635 40.88 64.59 33.77
N GLU A 636 41.21 65.10 32.59
CA GLU A 636 40.22 65.84 31.77
C GLU A 636 39.61 65.07 30.58
N THR A 637 40.27 64.04 30.02
CA THR A 637 39.80 63.40 28.77
C THR A 637 38.83 62.23 28.95
N GLU A 638 38.89 61.49 30.07
CA GLU A 638 37.99 60.33 30.30
C GLU A 638 36.57 60.74 30.76
N ASN A 639 36.44 61.85 31.50
CA ASN A 639 35.13 62.32 31.97
C ASN A 639 34.26 62.91 30.84
N GLY A 640 34.86 63.44 29.78
CA GLY A 640 34.12 63.96 28.64
C GLY A 640 33.38 62.87 27.86
N ASN A 641 34.03 61.73 27.62
CA ASN A 641 33.47 60.65 26.82
C ASN A 641 32.34 59.88 27.52
N LEU A 642 32.38 59.78 28.85
CA LEU A 642 31.30 59.14 29.61
C LEU A 642 30.03 60.00 29.68
N LYS A 643 30.19 61.33 29.68
CA LYS A 643 29.05 62.27 29.70
C LYS A 643 28.24 62.22 28.40
N VAL A 644 28.91 62.19 27.25
CA VAL A 644 28.25 62.12 25.93
C VAL A 644 27.45 60.82 25.79
N LYS A 645 27.97 59.68 26.26
CA LYS A 645 27.26 58.39 26.21
C LYS A 645 26.03 58.34 27.12
N MET A 646 26.03 59.04 28.26
CA MET A 646 24.84 59.15 29.09
C MET A 646 23.74 59.96 28.39
N GLU A 647 24.09 61.11 27.80
CA GLU A 647 23.14 61.98 27.10
C GLU A 647 22.48 61.25 25.91
N GLU A 648 23.23 60.42 25.18
CA GLU A 648 22.69 59.55 24.11
C GLU A 648 21.72 58.48 24.64
N SER A 649 21.99 57.89 25.81
CA SER A 649 21.11 56.89 26.40
C SER A 649 19.78 57.47 26.89
N GLU A 650 19.78 58.69 27.44
CA GLU A 650 18.57 59.37 27.92
C GLU A 650 17.62 59.77 26.77
N THR A 651 18.17 60.20 25.63
CA THR A 651 17.35 60.54 24.45
C THR A 651 16.62 59.32 23.89
N ARG A 652 17.27 58.14 23.95
CA ARG A 652 16.70 56.88 23.46
C ARG A 652 15.57 56.36 24.35
N ILE A 653 15.68 56.53 25.67
CA ILE A 653 14.61 56.15 26.60
C ILE A 653 13.36 57.01 26.37
N LYS A 654 13.52 58.32 26.19
CA LYS A 654 12.37 59.23 25.90
C LYS A 654 11.62 58.85 24.63
N SER A 655 12.34 58.46 23.57
CA SER A 655 11.72 57.98 22.33
C SER A 655 10.87 56.72 22.54
N LEU A 656 11.35 55.77 23.35
CA LEU A 656 10.64 54.53 23.63
C LEU A 656 9.39 54.77 24.52
N GLU A 657 9.46 55.72 25.46
CA GLU A 657 8.30 56.10 26.28
C GLU A 657 7.18 56.74 25.44
N GLU A 658 7.54 57.48 24.39
CA GLU A 658 6.59 58.12 23.48
C GLU A 658 5.89 57.09 22.58
N GLU A 659 6.63 56.09 22.09
CA GLU A 659 6.10 54.96 21.31
C GLU A 659 5.13 54.08 22.12
N VAL A 660 5.41 53.86 23.41
CA VAL A 660 4.49 53.15 24.32
C VAL A 660 3.19 53.93 24.55
N LYS A 661 3.24 55.27 24.62
CA LYS A 661 2.03 56.11 24.74
C LYS A 661 1.15 56.03 23.49
N GLU A 662 1.74 55.99 22.29
CA GLU A 662 0.96 55.83 21.05
C GLU A 662 0.25 54.49 20.98
N LEU A 663 0.92 53.41 21.39
CA LEU A 663 0.33 52.06 21.42
C LEU A 663 -0.82 51.95 22.44
N GLN A 664 -0.73 52.64 23.57
CA GLN A 664 -1.82 52.70 24.55
C GLN A 664 -3.02 53.54 24.04
N ALA A 665 -2.77 54.61 23.28
CA ALA A 665 -3.83 55.42 22.66
C ALA A 665 -4.57 54.68 21.53
N ALA A 666 -3.89 53.79 20.79
CA ALA A 666 -4.50 52.94 19.78
C ALA A 666 -5.47 51.91 20.37
N GLY A 667 -5.19 51.38 21.57
CA GLY A 667 -6.08 50.47 22.30
C GLY A 667 -7.40 51.10 22.76
N GLY A 668 -7.41 52.42 23.05
CA GLY A 668 -8.61 53.13 23.52
C GLY A 668 -9.68 53.37 22.44
N LYS A 669 -9.30 53.43 21.16
CA LYS A 669 -10.23 53.71 20.04
C LYS A 669 -11.03 52.47 19.59
N LYS A 670 -10.65 51.27 20.03
CA LYS A 670 -11.34 50.02 19.71
C LYS A 670 -12.60 49.79 20.56
N ARG A 671 -12.61 50.28 21.80
CA ARG A 671 -13.76 50.15 22.73
C ARG A 671 -14.94 51.09 22.45
N LYS A 672 -14.71 52.26 21.83
CA LYS A 672 -15.78 53.24 21.54
C LYS A 672 -16.61 52.93 20.29
N ARG A 673 -16.12 52.08 19.38
CA ARG A 673 -16.83 51.72 18.14
C ARG A 673 -17.73 50.49 18.27
N GLU A 674 -17.64 49.75 19.38
CA GLU A 674 -18.45 48.56 19.65
C GLU A 674 -19.77 48.91 20.39
N GLU A 675 -19.84 50.05 21.09
CA GLU A 675 -21.10 50.52 21.75
C GLU A 675 -22.08 51.25 20.80
N GLU A 676 -21.60 51.88 19.72
CA GLU A 676 -22.48 52.62 18.78
C GLU A 676 -23.11 51.74 17.69
N ALA A 677 -22.63 50.51 17.48
CA ALA A 677 -23.14 49.59 16.46
C ALA A 677 -24.39 48.80 16.91
N ALA A 678 -24.70 48.75 18.21
CA ALA A 678 -25.84 48.01 18.75
C ALA A 678 -27.19 48.76 18.66
N ALA A 679 -27.20 50.04 18.25
CA ALA A 679 -28.40 50.89 18.25
C ALA A 679 -29.04 51.13 16.87
N ALA A 680 -28.51 50.54 15.79
CA ALA A 680 -28.88 50.88 14.42
C ALA A 680 -29.63 49.79 13.62
N ASP A 681 -30.19 48.76 14.26
CA ASP A 681 -30.84 47.63 13.56
C ASP A 681 -32.39 47.64 13.63
N THR A 682 -33.01 48.79 13.96
CA THR A 682 -34.49 48.91 14.06
C THR A 682 -35.14 49.79 13.00
N LYS A 683 -34.43 50.20 11.95
CA LYS A 683 -35.05 50.87 10.79
C LYS A 683 -34.26 50.54 9.53
N ARG A 684 -34.86 49.76 8.62
CA ARG A 684 -35.22 50.18 7.25
C ARG A 684 -35.41 48.99 6.30
N SER A 685 -36.53 48.29 6.47
CA SER A 685 -37.25 47.73 5.31
C SER A 685 -38.04 48.88 4.66
N ARG A 686 -37.89 49.04 3.34
CA ARG A 686 -38.40 50.08 2.41
C ARG A 686 -37.34 51.10 1.98
N ARG A 687 -36.81 50.92 0.78
CA ARG A 687 -37.32 51.55 -0.45
C ARG A 687 -36.35 51.27 -1.60
N SER A 688 -36.90 50.75 -2.70
CA SER A 688 -36.22 50.63 -3.98
C SER A 688 -36.12 51.98 -4.69
N ARG A 689 -35.10 52.06 -5.58
CA ARG A 689 -35.10 52.80 -6.86
C ARG A 689 -34.66 54.29 -6.82
N PHE A 690 -33.46 54.55 -7.39
CA PHE A 690 -32.97 55.66 -8.24
C PHE A 690 -31.46 55.79 -8.02
N GLU A 691 -30.63 55.37 -8.98
CA GLU A 691 -29.99 56.14 -10.06
C GLU A 691 -28.56 56.59 -9.70
N GLU A 692 -27.65 56.11 -10.54
CA GLU A 692 -26.40 56.66 -11.09
C GLU A 692 -25.56 57.71 -10.36
N ASP A 693 -24.24 57.52 -10.56
CA ASP A 693 -23.09 58.40 -10.37
C ASP A 693 -22.60 58.71 -8.94
N ASP A 694 -21.53 58.03 -8.53
CA ASP A 694 -20.21 58.70 -8.47
C ASP A 694 -19.07 57.72 -8.11
N SER A 695 -17.95 57.92 -8.81
CA SER A 695 -16.70 57.18 -8.70
C SER A 695 -16.02 57.33 -7.34
N SER A 696 -15.91 56.26 -6.54
CA SER A 696 -14.81 55.96 -5.60
C SER A 696 -15.20 54.85 -4.60
N THR A 697 -15.29 53.58 -5.01
CA THR A 697 -15.60 52.49 -4.04
C THR A 697 -14.96 51.13 -4.33
N THR A 698 -13.76 51.09 -4.91
CA THR A 698 -13.01 49.83 -5.11
C THR A 698 -12.30 49.34 -3.85
N TYR A 699 -12.18 50.16 -2.80
CA TYR A 699 -11.54 49.76 -1.52
C TYR A 699 -12.52 49.12 -0.50
N CYS A 700 -13.85 49.26 -0.69
CA CYS A 700 -14.84 48.74 0.26
C CYS A 700 -15.34 47.31 -0.07
N SER A 701 -15.25 46.87 -1.34
CA SER A 701 -15.65 45.51 -1.74
C SER A 701 -14.72 44.44 -1.17
N ASN A 702 -13.41 44.71 -1.16
CA ASN A 702 -12.43 43.79 -0.60
C ASN A 702 -12.53 43.69 0.92
N CYS A 703 -12.78 44.80 1.64
CA CYS A 703 -13.06 44.77 3.08
C CYS A 703 -14.35 44.02 3.43
N ALA A 704 -15.41 44.14 2.62
CA ALA A 704 -16.64 43.37 2.83
C ALA A 704 -16.42 41.87 2.59
N LYS A 705 -15.64 41.50 1.56
CA LYS A 705 -15.29 40.10 1.27
C LYS A 705 -14.36 39.52 2.33
N THR A 706 -13.36 40.25 2.80
CA THR A 706 -12.48 39.78 3.88
C THR A 706 -13.23 39.69 5.20
N ARG A 707 -14.16 40.60 5.49
CA ARG A 707 -15.01 40.52 6.68
C ARG A 707 -16.00 39.35 6.62
N ALA A 708 -16.59 39.07 5.46
CA ALA A 708 -17.43 37.88 5.26
C ALA A 708 -16.62 36.60 5.45
N LYS A 709 -15.41 36.54 4.87
CA LYS A 709 -14.47 35.43 5.10
C LYS A 709 -14.06 35.31 6.56
N LEU A 710 -13.81 36.42 7.26
CA LEU A 710 -13.46 36.42 8.68
C LEU A 710 -14.61 35.85 9.53
N ILE A 711 -15.85 36.31 9.30
CA ILE A 711 -17.04 35.81 9.99
C ILE A 711 -17.24 34.31 9.70
N GLU A 712 -17.01 33.88 8.47
CA GLU A 712 -17.09 32.48 8.09
C GLU A 712 -16.01 31.65 8.80
N THR A 713 -14.77 32.12 8.84
CA THR A 713 -13.69 31.45 9.59
C THR A 713 -13.93 31.43 11.10
N GLU A 714 -14.49 32.50 11.68
CA GLU A 714 -14.85 32.54 13.09
C GLU A 714 -15.99 31.55 13.42
N SER A 715 -16.95 31.40 12.50
CA SER A 715 -18.01 30.40 12.62
C SER A 715 -17.49 28.97 12.53
N GLN A 716 -16.51 28.72 11.64
CA GLN A 716 -15.85 27.42 11.51
C GLN A 716 -14.98 27.11 12.72
N LEU A 717 -14.25 28.10 13.25
CA LEU A 717 -13.46 27.96 14.47
C LEU A 717 -14.36 27.64 15.67
N LYS A 718 -15.52 28.30 15.79
CA LYS A 718 -16.49 28.03 16.85
C LYS A 718 -17.07 26.61 16.74
N ALA A 719 -17.41 26.17 15.53
CA ALA A 719 -17.87 24.79 15.28
C ALA A 719 -16.77 23.74 15.55
N ALA A 720 -15.50 24.08 15.29
CA ALA A 720 -14.36 23.24 15.61
C ALA A 720 -14.13 23.14 17.13
N LEU A 721 -14.30 24.25 17.86
CA LEU A 721 -14.18 24.30 19.32
C LEU A 721 -15.32 23.55 20.02
N GLU A 722 -16.54 23.61 19.47
CA GLU A 722 -17.67 22.80 19.90
C GLU A 722 -17.45 21.30 19.61
N ARG A 723 -16.86 20.95 18.45
CA ARG A 723 -16.42 19.57 18.17
C ARG A 723 -15.32 19.11 19.11
N GLU A 724 -14.35 19.96 19.42
CA GLU A 724 -13.28 19.65 20.37
C GLU A 724 -13.84 19.42 21.78
N SER A 725 -14.78 20.27 22.22
CA SER A 725 -15.49 20.09 23.49
C SER A 725 -16.29 18.78 23.53
N SER A 726 -16.98 18.45 22.43
CA SER A 726 -17.70 17.17 22.28
C SER A 726 -16.75 15.97 22.31
N LEU A 727 -15.62 16.04 21.59
CA LEU A 727 -14.59 15.00 21.61
C LEU A 727 -13.91 14.89 22.98
N ARG A 728 -13.71 15.99 23.71
CA ARG A 728 -13.20 15.97 25.09
C ARG A 728 -14.21 15.33 26.05
N SER A 729 -15.51 15.56 25.86
CA SER A 729 -16.57 14.87 26.61
C SER A 729 -16.56 13.38 26.29
N GLN A 730 -16.52 13.01 25.01
CA GLN A 730 -16.43 11.62 24.57
C GLN A 730 -15.16 10.95 25.12
N LEU A 731 -14.01 11.64 25.14
CA LEU A 731 -12.77 11.13 25.72
C LEU A 731 -12.89 10.92 27.24
N LYS A 732 -13.65 11.79 27.93
CA LYS A 732 -13.94 11.63 29.36
C LYS A 732 -14.86 10.43 29.61
N ASP A 733 -15.84 10.21 28.73
CA ASP A 733 -16.73 9.05 28.77
C ASP A 733 -15.99 7.75 28.42
N PHE A 734 -15.05 7.79 27.46
CA PHE A 734 -14.14 6.69 27.13
C PHE A 734 -13.16 6.39 28.27
N LYS A 735 -12.66 7.40 28.98
CA LYS A 735 -11.84 7.20 30.18
C LYS A 735 -12.66 6.59 31.34
N ALA A 736 -13.92 7.01 31.49
CA ALA A 736 -14.84 6.42 32.47
C ALA A 736 -15.23 4.97 32.11
N ALA A 737 -15.39 4.67 30.81
CA ALA A 737 -15.60 3.31 30.30
C ALA A 737 -14.34 2.44 30.45
N GLY A 738 -13.14 3.01 30.27
CA GLY A 738 -11.86 2.35 30.51
C GLY A 738 -11.65 1.99 31.98
N GLY A 739 -12.13 2.81 32.93
CA GLY A 739 -12.16 2.47 34.35
C GLY A 739 -13.02 1.24 34.67
N LYS A 740 -14.18 1.13 34.01
CA LYS A 740 -15.06 -0.04 34.11
C LYS A 740 -14.47 -1.29 33.44
N ALA A 741 -13.68 -1.12 32.38
CA ALA A 741 -12.95 -2.22 31.73
C ALA A 741 -11.83 -2.80 32.63
N GLY A 742 -11.19 -1.96 33.47
CA GLY A 742 -10.23 -2.42 34.47
C GLY A 742 -10.87 -3.24 35.60
N GLU A 743 -12.07 -2.86 36.04
CA GLU A 743 -12.84 -3.64 37.02
C GLU A 743 -13.34 -4.97 36.44
N THR A 744 -13.80 -5.00 35.19
CA THR A 744 -14.20 -6.25 34.54
C THR A 744 -13.02 -7.18 34.30
N GLN A 745 -11.81 -6.66 34.05
CA GLN A 745 -10.58 -7.45 33.92
C GLN A 745 -10.10 -8.03 35.28
N SER A 746 -10.26 -7.27 36.38
CA SER A 746 -10.04 -7.77 37.75
C SER A 746 -11.07 -8.85 38.14
N GLN A 747 -12.32 -8.68 37.74
CA GLN A 747 -13.36 -9.69 37.90
C GLN A 747 -13.11 -10.93 37.04
N LEU A 748 -12.64 -10.78 35.79
CA LEU A 748 -12.29 -11.90 34.90
C LEU A 748 -11.10 -12.70 35.43
N THR A 749 -10.07 -12.04 35.94
CA THR A 749 -8.90 -12.71 36.56
C THR A 749 -9.28 -13.44 37.85
N THR A 750 -10.19 -12.86 38.64
CA THR A 750 -10.77 -13.51 39.82
C THR A 750 -11.66 -14.70 39.43
N HIS A 751 -12.51 -14.56 38.41
CA HIS A 751 -13.29 -15.67 37.88
C HIS A 751 -12.40 -16.78 37.30
N ARG A 752 -11.29 -16.45 36.64
CA ARG A 752 -10.34 -17.44 36.10
C ARG A 752 -9.62 -18.20 37.21
N ARG A 753 -9.29 -17.54 38.33
CA ARG A 753 -8.78 -18.20 39.56
C ARG A 753 -9.82 -19.11 40.21
N ASN A 754 -11.05 -18.63 40.34
CA ASN A 754 -12.14 -19.40 40.94
C ASN A 754 -12.49 -20.61 40.08
N LEU A 755 -12.51 -20.45 38.75
CA LEU A 755 -12.73 -21.54 37.80
C LEU A 755 -11.63 -22.61 37.90
N LYS A 756 -10.36 -22.18 38.05
CA LYS A 756 -9.22 -23.07 38.28
C LYS A 756 -9.39 -23.90 39.57
N LEU A 757 -9.78 -23.26 40.67
CA LEU A 757 -10.04 -23.93 41.95
C LEU A 757 -11.22 -24.90 41.86
N THR A 758 -12.29 -24.54 41.14
CA THR A 758 -13.45 -25.44 40.94
C THR A 758 -13.11 -26.64 40.06
N CYS A 759 -12.24 -26.48 39.06
CA CYS A 759 -11.80 -27.60 38.22
C CYS A 759 -10.81 -28.52 38.94
N GLU A 760 -9.90 -27.98 39.76
CA GLU A 760 -9.04 -28.79 40.65
C GLU A 760 -9.87 -29.55 41.69
N ALA A 761 -10.96 -28.97 42.19
CA ALA A 761 -11.93 -29.65 43.04
C ALA A 761 -12.71 -30.75 42.29
N ALA A 762 -13.10 -30.50 41.04
CA ALA A 762 -13.75 -31.48 40.17
C ALA A 762 -12.82 -32.66 39.83
N GLU A 763 -11.52 -32.42 39.60
CA GLU A 763 -10.52 -33.49 39.37
C GLU A 763 -10.31 -34.35 40.62
N ARG A 764 -10.36 -33.77 41.83
CA ARG A 764 -10.31 -34.52 43.09
C ARG A 764 -11.57 -35.36 43.31
N LEU A 765 -12.74 -34.84 42.96
CA LEU A 765 -14.02 -35.59 43.02
C LEU A 765 -14.10 -36.70 41.96
N LEU A 766 -13.58 -36.46 40.76
CA LEU A 766 -13.51 -37.45 39.68
C LEU A 766 -12.50 -38.57 39.96
N SER A 767 -11.43 -38.29 40.70
CA SER A 767 -10.49 -39.32 41.16
C SER A 767 -11.07 -40.20 42.29
N ALA A 768 -12.14 -39.74 42.96
CA ALA A 768 -12.84 -40.47 44.03
C ALA A 768 -14.02 -41.32 43.51
N LEU A 769 -14.52 -41.05 42.31
CA LEU A 769 -15.58 -41.82 41.65
C LEU A 769 -14.93 -42.82 40.68
N GLY A 770 -15.08 -44.12 40.99
CA GLY A 770 -14.42 -45.23 40.29
C GLY A 770 -14.69 -45.34 38.77
N PRO A 771 -14.10 -46.36 38.09
CA PRO A 771 -13.75 -46.35 36.67
C PRO A 771 -14.89 -46.20 35.64
N SER A 772 -16.15 -46.21 36.06
CA SER A 772 -17.31 -46.29 35.17
C SER A 772 -17.59 -45.02 34.35
N MET A 773 -17.02 -43.87 34.70
CA MET A 773 -17.25 -42.59 33.99
C MET A 773 -16.13 -42.19 33.02
N TYR A 774 -14.99 -42.89 33.06
CA TYR A 774 -13.82 -42.58 32.24
C TYR A 774 -13.93 -43.06 30.79
N ASP A 775 -14.96 -43.84 30.46
CA ASP A 775 -15.07 -44.47 29.15
C ASP A 775 -15.83 -43.67 28.07
N ASP A 776 -16.50 -42.57 28.41
CA ASP A 776 -17.21 -41.75 27.45
C ASP A 776 -16.24 -40.95 26.52
N PRO A 777 -16.25 -41.19 25.20
CA PRO A 777 -15.40 -40.49 24.23
C PRO A 777 -15.63 -38.97 24.18
N ALA A 778 -16.84 -38.50 24.48
CA ALA A 778 -17.15 -37.07 24.52
C ALA A 778 -16.44 -36.39 25.70
N TRP A 779 -16.39 -37.09 26.84
CA TRP A 779 -15.79 -36.58 28.06
C TRP A 779 -14.26 -36.58 28.00
N ARG A 780 -13.65 -37.59 27.37
CA ARG A 780 -12.22 -37.58 27.05
C ARG A 780 -11.83 -36.41 26.14
N LYS A 781 -12.64 -36.09 25.12
CA LYS A 781 -12.38 -34.94 24.22
C LYS A 781 -12.49 -33.61 24.94
N ILE A 782 -13.47 -33.44 25.83
CA ILE A 782 -13.65 -32.18 26.56
C ILE A 782 -12.52 -31.97 27.57
N VAL A 783 -12.14 -33.01 28.32
CA VAL A 783 -10.98 -32.95 29.25
C VAL A 783 -9.67 -32.71 28.49
N GLN A 784 -9.46 -33.34 27.32
CA GLN A 784 -8.28 -33.08 26.50
C GLN A 784 -8.25 -31.67 25.92
N SER A 785 -9.40 -31.10 25.52
CA SER A 785 -9.48 -29.74 25.01
C SER A 785 -9.22 -28.69 26.10
N LEU A 786 -9.72 -28.92 27.32
CA LEU A 786 -9.44 -28.08 28.49
C LEU A 786 -7.97 -28.19 28.92
N ARG A 787 -7.40 -29.41 28.89
CA ARG A 787 -5.98 -29.65 29.17
C ARG A 787 -5.07 -29.02 28.11
N ALA A 788 -5.48 -28.98 26.85
CA ALA A 788 -4.74 -28.31 25.76
C ALA A 788 -4.74 -26.78 25.87
N GLY A 789 -5.85 -26.18 26.34
CA GLY A 789 -5.96 -24.74 26.57
C GLY A 789 -5.22 -24.23 27.81
N TRP A 790 -4.91 -25.10 28.77
CA TRP A 790 -4.25 -24.73 30.04
C TRP A 790 -2.76 -25.07 30.11
N ASN A 791 -2.26 -25.97 29.25
CA ASN A 791 -0.84 -26.35 29.17
C ASN A 791 -0.06 -25.63 28.04
N THR A 792 -0.40 -24.38 27.73
CA THR A 792 0.51 -23.54 26.96
C THR A 792 1.71 -23.22 27.84
N GLY A 793 2.86 -23.85 27.56
CA GLY A 793 4.10 -23.61 28.29
C GLY A 793 4.41 -22.11 28.32
N LYS A 794 4.88 -21.60 29.47
CA LYS A 794 5.23 -20.19 29.60
C LYS A 794 6.29 -19.83 28.54
N PRO A 795 6.15 -18.69 27.83
CA PRO A 795 7.14 -18.25 26.87
C PRO A 795 8.49 -18.03 27.56
N VAL A 796 9.54 -18.63 27.01
CA VAL A 796 10.90 -18.58 27.54
C VAL A 796 11.64 -17.43 26.88
N LYS A 797 12.30 -16.59 27.68
CA LYS A 797 13.13 -15.50 27.17
C LYS A 797 14.39 -16.09 26.51
N VAL A 798 14.60 -15.78 25.24
CA VAL A 798 15.68 -16.33 24.41
C VAL A 798 16.87 -15.37 24.33
N GLY A 799 16.62 -14.06 24.30
CA GLY A 799 17.70 -13.07 24.22
C GLY A 799 17.22 -11.63 24.31
N VAL A 800 18.18 -10.72 24.29
CA VAL A 800 17.96 -9.26 24.24
C VAL A 800 18.90 -8.68 23.18
N ASP A 801 18.44 -7.75 22.37
CA ASP A 801 19.31 -7.03 21.44
C ASP A 801 19.94 -5.78 22.09
N ARG A 802 20.83 -5.11 21.34
CA ARG A 802 21.50 -3.88 21.79
C ARG A 802 20.56 -2.68 21.96
N MET A 803 19.34 -2.77 21.42
CA MET A 803 18.31 -1.74 21.52
C MET A 803 17.37 -1.98 22.72
N GLY A 804 17.57 -3.08 23.46
CA GLY A 804 16.77 -3.44 24.64
C GLY A 804 15.51 -4.26 24.31
N ASN A 805 15.32 -4.70 23.05
CA ASN A 805 14.22 -5.55 22.66
C ASN A 805 14.41 -6.95 23.26
N LYS A 806 13.38 -7.53 23.87
CA LYS A 806 13.42 -8.86 24.50
C LYS A 806 12.69 -9.87 23.64
N TYR A 807 13.33 -11.00 23.34
CA TYR A 807 12.80 -12.02 22.45
C TYR A 807 12.38 -13.27 23.23
N PHE A 808 11.25 -13.86 22.86
CA PHE A 808 10.67 -15.02 23.54
C PHE A 808 10.29 -16.11 22.55
N GLU A 809 10.45 -17.37 22.97
CA GLU A 809 9.99 -18.56 22.25
C GLU A 809 9.06 -19.39 23.14
N GLN A 810 7.91 -19.74 22.58
CA GLN A 810 6.94 -20.62 23.23
C GLN A 810 6.98 -22.00 22.56
N PRO A 811 7.31 -23.06 23.34
CA PRO A 811 7.39 -24.41 22.80
C PRO A 811 6.02 -24.94 22.38
N ILE A 812 6.02 -25.81 21.38
CA ILE A 812 4.81 -26.44 20.84
C ILE A 812 4.17 -27.31 21.92
N ASN A 813 2.88 -27.13 22.17
CA ASN A 813 2.13 -28.00 23.08
C ASN A 813 1.93 -29.38 22.43
N PRO A 814 2.48 -30.48 22.99
CA PRO A 814 2.37 -31.81 22.41
C PRO A 814 0.92 -32.33 22.32
N ALA A 815 -0.02 -31.77 23.10
CA ALA A 815 -1.44 -32.12 23.06
C ALA A 815 -2.24 -31.44 21.93
N SER A 816 -1.66 -30.44 21.25
CA SER A 816 -2.31 -29.68 20.18
C SER A 816 -1.98 -30.25 18.80
N GLN A 817 -2.46 -31.46 18.50
CA GLN A 817 -2.31 -32.08 17.17
C GLN A 817 -3.32 -31.56 16.11
N GLN A 818 -3.94 -30.41 16.32
CA GLN A 818 -4.80 -29.79 15.31
C GLN A 818 -3.97 -28.87 14.40
N ARG A 819 -3.63 -29.43 13.22
CA ARG A 819 -3.22 -28.91 11.88
C ARG A 819 -2.75 -27.45 11.62
N HIS A 820 -2.80 -26.51 12.56
CA HIS A 820 -2.33 -25.14 12.38
C HIS A 820 -1.22 -24.70 13.35
N ALA A 821 -0.88 -25.50 14.37
CA ALA A 821 0.16 -25.19 15.36
C ALA A 821 1.44 -26.04 15.20
N SER A 822 1.91 -26.24 13.97
CA SER A 822 3.10 -27.08 13.66
C SER A 822 4.45 -26.39 13.94
N ARG A 823 4.46 -25.15 14.46
CA ARG A 823 5.68 -24.35 14.70
C ARG A 823 5.63 -23.69 16.08
N SER A 824 6.79 -23.55 16.72
CA SER A 824 6.93 -22.74 17.95
C SER A 824 6.47 -21.32 17.65
N GLN A 825 5.86 -20.63 18.62
CA GLN A 825 5.52 -19.23 18.44
C GLN A 825 6.66 -18.37 18.98
N ARG A 826 7.06 -17.34 18.22
CA ARG A 826 8.17 -16.43 18.53
C ARG A 826 7.67 -15.00 18.60
N TYR A 827 8.04 -14.27 19.64
CA TYR A 827 7.55 -12.92 19.90
C TYR A 827 8.68 -11.98 20.33
N VAL A 828 8.45 -10.68 20.20
CA VAL A 828 9.35 -9.61 20.62
C VAL A 828 8.61 -8.61 21.50
N LEU A 829 9.24 -8.18 22.59
CA LEU A 829 8.81 -7.06 23.41
C LEU A 829 9.75 -5.88 23.18
N LEU A 830 9.18 -4.73 22.82
CA LEU A 830 9.90 -3.46 22.72
C LEU A 830 10.26 -2.95 24.14
N PRO A 831 11.26 -2.06 24.29
CA PRO A 831 11.81 -1.67 25.59
C PRO A 831 10.79 -0.98 26.52
N GLU A 832 9.75 -0.36 25.95
CA GLU A 832 8.67 0.34 26.67
C GLU A 832 7.48 -0.57 27.03
N GLN A 833 7.49 -1.84 26.61
CA GLN A 833 6.41 -2.80 26.90
C GLN A 833 6.78 -3.71 28.08
N SER A 834 5.90 -3.73 29.09
CA SER A 834 6.12 -4.49 30.33
C SER A 834 5.43 -5.86 30.37
N GLU A 835 4.41 -6.11 29.55
CA GLU A 835 3.59 -7.32 29.60
C GLU A 835 3.33 -7.94 28.22
N LEU A 836 3.27 -9.28 28.18
CA LEU A 836 3.12 -10.09 26.96
C LEU A 836 1.67 -10.13 26.42
N ASP A 837 0.70 -9.60 27.19
CA ASP A 837 -0.75 -9.72 26.93
C ASP A 837 -1.32 -8.54 26.11
N GLN A 838 -0.51 -7.60 25.63
CA GLN A 838 -0.99 -6.54 24.73
C GLN A 838 -1.21 -7.11 23.31
N PRO A 839 -2.46 -7.22 22.82
CA PRO A 839 -2.77 -7.85 21.56
C PRO A 839 -2.60 -6.85 20.42
N TRP A 840 -1.34 -6.53 20.11
CA TRP A 840 -0.99 -5.94 18.83
C TRP A 840 0.36 -6.53 18.42
N MET A 841 0.32 -7.57 17.61
CA MET A 841 1.29 -7.81 16.52
C MET A 841 0.99 -9.14 15.84
N SER A 842 0.09 -9.07 14.86
CA SER A 842 0.14 -9.96 13.71
C SER A 842 1.39 -9.62 12.88
N LEU A 843 2.17 -10.64 12.53
CA LEU A 843 3.46 -10.62 11.83
C LEU A 843 3.38 -10.10 10.36
N SER A 844 2.68 -8.99 10.11
CA SER A 844 2.28 -8.59 8.75
C SER A 844 2.90 -7.28 8.24
N GLY A 845 3.65 -6.52 9.03
CA GLY A 845 4.25 -5.25 8.58
C GLY A 845 5.57 -5.01 9.28
N ASN A 846 6.59 -4.58 8.53
CA ASN A 846 7.96 -4.38 9.00
C ASN A 846 8.02 -3.69 10.38
N LEU A 847 8.54 -4.40 11.39
CA LEU A 847 8.86 -3.79 12.68
C LEU A 847 9.97 -2.75 12.46
N PRO A 848 9.80 -1.48 12.87
CA PRO A 848 10.71 -0.40 12.47
C PRO A 848 12.16 -0.53 12.96
N ASN A 849 12.46 -1.38 13.94
CA ASN A 849 13.74 -1.35 14.66
C ASN A 849 14.23 -2.73 15.16
N VAL A 850 13.98 -3.80 14.41
CA VAL A 850 14.50 -5.14 14.74
C VAL A 850 15.73 -5.45 13.86
N PRO A 851 16.90 -5.80 14.44
CA PRO A 851 18.06 -6.24 13.65
C PRO A 851 17.70 -7.39 12.71
N ASN A 852 18.32 -7.43 11.53
CA ASN A 852 17.91 -8.34 10.46
C ASN A 852 18.01 -9.82 10.89
N GLU A 853 19.02 -10.16 11.69
CA GLU A 853 19.23 -11.49 12.24
C GLU A 853 18.08 -11.93 13.15
N TRP A 854 17.60 -11.02 14.01
CA TRP A 854 16.44 -11.25 14.88
C TRP A 854 15.14 -11.32 14.10
N ASN A 855 15.00 -10.52 13.04
CA ASN A 855 13.83 -10.56 12.15
C ASN A 855 13.74 -11.90 11.39
N MET A 856 14.88 -12.42 10.91
CA MET A 856 14.94 -13.74 10.29
C MET A 856 14.60 -14.87 11.28
N TRP A 857 15.02 -14.76 12.55
CA TRP A 857 14.63 -15.71 13.59
C TRP A 857 13.14 -15.65 13.94
N LEU A 858 12.56 -14.45 14.11
CA LEU A 858 11.12 -14.28 14.35
C LEU A 858 10.25 -14.85 13.21
N ARG A 859 10.73 -14.80 11.96
CA ARG A 859 10.04 -15.34 10.78
C ARG A 859 10.28 -16.83 10.54
N HIS A 860 10.96 -17.53 11.46
CA HIS A 860 11.36 -18.93 11.30
C HIS A 860 12.24 -19.19 10.06
N GLN A 861 12.97 -18.19 9.57
CA GLN A 861 14.00 -18.40 8.55
C GLN A 861 15.31 -18.92 9.16
N ARG A 862 15.49 -18.74 10.49
CA ARG A 862 16.59 -19.33 11.27
C ARG A 862 16.03 -20.21 12.37
N GLU A 863 16.64 -21.37 12.59
CA GLU A 863 16.24 -22.28 13.67
C GLU A 863 16.71 -21.77 15.03
N GLN A 864 17.99 -21.40 15.14
CA GLN A 864 18.62 -20.92 16.36
C GLN A 864 18.58 -19.38 16.47
N PRO A 865 18.47 -18.82 17.69
CA PRO A 865 18.54 -17.39 17.91
C PRO A 865 19.94 -16.84 17.54
N PRO A 866 20.03 -15.59 17.07
CA PRO A 866 21.32 -14.97 16.75
C PRO A 866 22.23 -14.86 17.98
N THR A 867 23.53 -15.10 17.79
CA THR A 867 24.54 -14.88 18.85
C THR A 867 25.11 -13.46 18.79
N GLU A 868 25.54 -12.93 19.94
CA GLU A 868 26.11 -11.57 20.03
C GLU A 868 27.36 -11.39 19.17
N GLU A 869 28.18 -12.43 19.05
CA GLU A 869 29.39 -12.44 18.21
C GLU A 869 29.07 -12.33 16.72
N GLU A 870 28.01 -13.02 16.26
CA GLU A 870 27.57 -12.97 14.87
C GLU A 870 27.01 -11.59 14.52
N ILE A 871 26.20 -11.01 15.41
CA ILE A 871 25.67 -9.64 15.25
C ILE A 871 26.82 -8.64 15.15
N ALA A 872 27.81 -8.74 16.04
CA ALA A 872 28.98 -7.85 16.02
C ALA A 872 29.81 -7.98 14.73
N LYS A 873 29.93 -9.20 14.18
CA LYS A 873 30.65 -9.45 12.92
C LYS A 873 29.91 -8.87 11.72
N ASN A 874 28.59 -9.01 11.66
CA ASN A 874 27.77 -8.46 10.58
C ASN A 874 27.73 -6.94 10.62
N GLU A 875 27.64 -6.33 11.80
CA GLU A 875 27.74 -4.88 11.96
C GLU A 875 29.08 -4.33 11.48
N LYS A 876 30.20 -4.98 11.83
CA LYS A 876 31.53 -4.63 11.29
C LYS A 876 31.55 -4.71 9.76
N MET A 877 30.94 -5.74 9.18
CA MET A 877 30.86 -5.88 7.72
C MET A 877 30.02 -4.75 7.08
N ILE A 878 28.92 -4.34 7.71
CA ILE A 878 28.08 -3.23 7.26
C ILE A 878 28.85 -1.91 7.36
N GLN A 879 29.57 -1.66 8.45
CA GLN A 879 30.43 -0.48 8.62
C GLN A 879 31.53 -0.44 7.56
N THR A 880 32.23 -1.53 7.32
CA THR A 880 33.26 -1.60 6.26
C THR A 880 32.67 -1.37 4.87
N ARG A 881 31.45 -1.85 4.58
CA ARG A 881 30.76 -1.56 3.30
C ARG A 881 30.38 -0.09 3.18
N ARG A 882 29.91 0.55 4.26
CA ARG A 882 29.61 1.98 4.29
C ARG A 882 30.87 2.83 4.10
N GLU A 883 31.97 2.47 4.76
CA GLU A 883 33.26 3.15 4.59
C GLU A 883 33.78 3.02 3.15
N ARG A 884 33.70 1.82 2.56
CA ARG A 884 34.05 1.61 1.15
C ARG A 884 33.15 2.39 0.20
N GLY A 885 31.85 2.45 0.47
CA GLY A 885 30.90 3.26 -0.30
C GLY A 885 31.26 4.75 -0.24
N ARG A 886 31.56 5.27 0.96
CA ARG A 886 31.99 6.66 1.14
C ARG A 886 33.30 6.96 0.42
N LEU A 887 34.29 6.07 0.51
CA LEU A 887 35.56 6.21 -0.21
C LEU A 887 35.36 6.19 -1.73
N PHE A 888 34.43 5.38 -2.22
CA PHE A 888 34.10 5.32 -3.65
C PHE A 888 33.38 6.59 -4.11
N GLU A 889 32.46 7.14 -3.31
CA GLU A 889 31.81 8.43 -3.56
C GLU A 889 32.83 9.58 -3.55
N GLU A 890 33.74 9.62 -2.57
CA GLU A 890 34.83 10.60 -2.49
C GLU A 890 35.77 10.51 -3.72
N GLN A 891 36.07 9.31 -4.20
CA GLN A 891 36.85 9.11 -5.43
C GLN A 891 36.09 9.63 -6.66
N HIS A 892 34.80 9.29 -6.79
CA HIS A 892 33.97 9.78 -7.87
C HIS A 892 33.82 11.31 -7.86
N GLU A 893 33.73 11.91 -6.68
CA GLU A 893 33.60 13.35 -6.51
C GLU A 893 34.92 14.09 -6.78
N LYS A 894 36.05 13.44 -6.50
CA LYS A 894 37.38 13.92 -6.88
C LYS A 894 37.59 13.85 -8.39
N GLU A 895 37.27 12.72 -9.03
CA GLU A 895 37.32 12.58 -10.49
C GLU A 895 36.39 13.58 -11.19
N ARG A 896 35.21 13.83 -10.62
CA ARG A 896 34.26 14.86 -11.10
C ARG A 896 34.86 16.26 -10.97
N ARG A 897 35.52 16.59 -9.85
CA ARG A 897 36.22 17.87 -9.66
C ARG A 897 37.37 18.04 -10.65
N GLU A 898 38.16 16.99 -10.90
CA GLU A 898 39.25 17.00 -11.88
C GLU A 898 38.73 17.13 -13.33
N MET A 899 37.52 16.65 -13.63
CA MET A 899 36.86 16.87 -14.92
C MET A 899 36.31 18.30 -15.07
N ILE A 900 35.82 18.91 -13.99
CA ILE A 900 35.42 20.33 -13.97
C ILE A 900 36.65 21.23 -14.15
N GLU A 901 37.75 20.96 -13.44
CA GLU A 901 39.00 21.72 -13.53
C GLU A 901 39.66 21.61 -14.92
N ARG A 902 39.46 20.49 -15.63
CA ARG A 902 39.87 20.30 -17.03
C ARG A 902 38.91 20.96 -18.05
N GLY A 903 37.84 21.60 -17.59
CA GLY A 903 36.85 22.26 -18.44
C GLY A 903 35.93 21.31 -19.21
N GLU A 904 35.90 20.03 -18.84
CA GLU A 904 35.06 19.00 -19.47
C GLU A 904 33.62 18.99 -18.91
N LEU A 905 33.37 19.68 -17.78
CA LEU A 905 32.06 19.87 -17.14
C LEU A 905 31.93 21.33 -16.65
N HIS A 906 30.78 21.98 -16.86
CA HIS A 906 30.47 23.33 -16.34
C HIS A 906 29.88 23.29 -14.93
N GLU A 907 30.17 24.30 -14.09
CA GLU A 907 29.74 24.36 -12.68
C GLU A 907 28.21 24.51 -12.49
N ASP A 908 27.47 24.91 -13.52
CA ASP A 908 26.04 25.27 -13.45
C ASP A 908 25.06 24.08 -13.45
N ASP A 909 25.53 22.83 -13.48
CA ASP A 909 24.69 21.61 -13.34
C ASP A 909 24.21 21.38 -11.87
N GLN A 910 24.09 22.45 -11.08
CA GLN A 910 23.59 22.40 -9.69
C GLN A 910 22.12 22.84 -9.52
N SER A 911 21.32 22.90 -10.60
CA SER A 911 19.88 23.02 -10.39
C SER A 911 19.28 21.67 -9.97
N GLU A 912 18.77 21.62 -8.73
CA GLU A 912 17.93 20.56 -8.18
C GLU A 912 16.57 20.45 -8.91
N GLU A 913 16.57 20.29 -10.23
CA GLU A 913 15.37 19.89 -10.97
C GLU A 913 15.15 18.39 -10.77
N LYS A 914 14.33 18.11 -9.76
CA LYS A 914 13.52 16.90 -9.56
C LYS A 914 13.84 15.75 -10.51
N ARG A 915 14.47 14.72 -9.93
CA ARG A 915 14.66 13.36 -10.46
C ARG A 915 13.44 12.84 -11.24
N ASN A 916 13.35 13.18 -12.52
CA ASN A 916 12.60 12.42 -13.49
C ASN A 916 13.61 11.54 -14.23
N ALA A 917 13.42 10.22 -14.16
CA ALA A 917 14.33 9.23 -14.72
C ALA A 917 14.41 9.23 -16.26
N PHE A 918 13.75 10.17 -16.94
CA PHE A 918 13.72 10.27 -18.40
C PHE A 918 13.71 11.74 -18.88
N PRO A 919 14.40 12.07 -20.00
CA PRO A 919 14.39 13.40 -20.58
C PRO A 919 12.98 13.76 -21.08
N VAL A 920 12.49 14.93 -20.69
CA VAL A 920 11.23 15.50 -21.22
C VAL A 920 11.58 16.40 -22.40
N TYR A 921 11.14 16.02 -23.59
CA TYR A 921 11.29 16.81 -24.81
C TYR A 921 10.06 17.71 -24.98
N LYS A 922 10.25 18.98 -25.36
CA LYS A 922 9.19 20.01 -25.46
C LYS A 922 8.14 19.72 -26.54
N ASP A 923 8.40 18.72 -27.37
CA ASP A 923 7.75 18.42 -28.63
C ASP A 923 6.98 17.09 -28.61
N VAL A 924 6.81 16.46 -27.44
CA VAL A 924 6.05 15.21 -27.29
C VAL A 924 4.86 15.42 -26.36
N GLU A 925 3.65 15.42 -26.94
CA GLU A 925 2.39 15.44 -26.20
C GLU A 925 2.23 14.13 -25.38
N LEU A 926 2.12 14.25 -24.06
CA LEU A 926 1.99 13.10 -23.13
C LEU A 926 0.56 12.54 -23.03
N ARG A 927 -0.44 13.22 -23.62
CA ARG A 927 -1.81 12.72 -23.79
C ARG A 927 -2.37 13.20 -25.14
N ALA A 928 -3.08 12.32 -25.84
CA ALA A 928 -3.77 12.68 -27.06
C ALA A 928 -4.83 13.77 -26.78
N GLY A 929 -4.62 14.96 -27.32
CA GLY A 929 -5.57 16.08 -27.24
C GLY A 929 -5.07 17.34 -26.53
N ASP A 930 -3.80 17.41 -26.10
CA ASP A 930 -3.25 18.57 -25.39
C ASP A 930 -2.40 19.50 -26.27
N GLY A 931 -2.68 19.52 -27.58
CA GLY A 931 -2.11 20.48 -28.51
C GLY A 931 -2.87 21.81 -28.46
N SER A 932 -2.21 22.86 -27.97
CA SER A 932 -2.70 24.23 -27.99
C SER A 932 -3.20 24.61 -29.39
N ILE A 933 -4.47 25.00 -29.45
CA ILE A 933 -5.07 25.73 -30.55
C ILE A 933 -4.36 27.09 -30.58
N ASP A 934 -3.34 27.24 -31.42
CA ASP A 934 -2.81 28.52 -31.92
C ASP A 934 -1.65 28.22 -32.90
N ASP A 935 -1.96 27.85 -34.15
CA ASP A 935 -1.19 28.26 -35.35
C ASP A 935 -1.72 27.69 -36.70
N ARG A 936 -2.74 26.82 -36.70
CA ARG A 936 -3.22 26.17 -37.94
C ARG A 936 -4.30 26.93 -38.72
N THR A 937 -4.46 28.23 -38.51
CA THR A 937 -5.46 29.06 -39.22
C THR A 937 -4.87 29.92 -40.33
N ALA A 938 -3.54 29.94 -40.53
CA ALA A 938 -2.89 30.74 -41.58
C ALA A 938 -2.59 29.99 -42.90
N GLY A 939 -2.64 28.65 -42.92
CA GLY A 939 -2.18 27.86 -44.07
C GLY A 939 -3.25 27.49 -45.11
N ARG A 940 -4.54 27.77 -44.86
CA ARG A 940 -5.65 27.25 -45.69
C ARG A 940 -6.33 28.26 -46.61
N ALA A 941 -5.73 29.44 -46.76
CA ALA A 941 -6.19 30.49 -47.69
C ALA A 941 -5.32 30.61 -48.98
N GLY A 942 -4.17 29.94 -49.06
CA GLY A 942 -3.21 30.09 -50.18
C GLY A 942 -3.38 29.14 -51.36
N LEU A 943 -4.32 28.19 -51.32
CA LEU A 943 -4.49 27.14 -52.34
C LEU A 943 -5.72 27.31 -53.23
N ARG A 944 -6.38 28.48 -53.21
CA ARG A 944 -7.47 28.83 -54.15
C ARG A 944 -7.12 29.96 -55.14
N GLN A 945 -5.89 30.47 -55.14
CA GLN A 945 -5.45 31.55 -56.03
C GLN A 945 -4.46 31.14 -57.13
N VAL A 946 -4.10 29.85 -57.25
CA VAL A 946 -3.13 29.39 -58.26
C VAL A 946 -3.78 28.71 -59.47
N GLU A 947 -5.11 28.49 -59.44
CA GLU A 947 -5.87 27.94 -60.60
C GLU A 947 -6.56 29.00 -61.47
N GLU A 948 -6.46 30.30 -61.15
CA GLU A 948 -7.04 31.39 -61.97
C GLU A 948 -6.01 32.29 -62.69
N GLU A 949 -4.70 32.12 -62.48
CA GLU A 949 -3.65 32.95 -63.12
C GLU A 949 -2.69 32.16 -64.01
N LYS A 950 -3.24 31.30 -64.89
CA LYS A 950 -2.62 30.93 -66.17
C LYS A 950 -3.65 30.91 -67.30
N LYS A 951 -4.17 32.11 -67.59
CA LYS A 951 -4.21 32.62 -68.97
C LYS A 951 -2.93 33.40 -69.22
#